data_AF-A0A5D8ZW49-F1
#
_entry.id   AF-A0A5D8ZW49-F1
#
_cell.length_a   1.000
_cell.length_b   1.000
_cell.length_c   1.000
_cell.angle_alpha   90.00
_cell.angle_beta   90.00
_cell.angle_gamma   90.00
#
_symmetry.space_group_name_H-M   'P 1'
#
loop_
_entity.id
_entity.type
_entity.pdbx_description
1 polymer ?
#
loop_
_entity_poly.entity_id
_entity_poly.type
_entity_poly.pdbx_seq_one_letter_code
_entity_poly.pdbx_strand_id
1 'polypeptide(L)'
;MEKTLIQKNKTAEKAREITFRIMLNGMLRELGNGKFYLGVPKYDLLTAKALQNSNYPLYMRFEMKKSGLFLFAPVSYRSETLFHEYEPVLWAVDHQNQEIFEVNDEKLTELVYKEFSETISETGFQQFAERIQSSLRNLELTTEACLQDDQLLTYSFLESEQLLPAGHNLHPFTKSRMGFSEEEQFLYGPEFGKGFQLDYFLIHKDCITEKSLPGISAKEIFEKWTSIPESYDFENTNDFYIVPCHPWEAQYLLSTEEYPEMLGSGKIIHIGPLGEDFYATSSIRTVYNPDFSWMLKFSLHVLMTGSVRTNSLKDLNRGYASAIWWQHEKASFEVNFPDFKLLLEPSTLSVHYEGKNMDSLNILLRENPFSNEDKVILLARLCQDESTDGFNFTAHFFKNVANQLGIDAEKAAIIWFEKYVNLLLSPLNRLYNQLGMAPEVHQQNLLVKLDHQLLPQSIYVRDGQGYLIKESFKEKYQNLIKDYPEVEDLFIRDERLLDIVSHHLLVSNLSALISSIGKTGLATERKLIHILYREFESLHESEPSSLTDYALNQRYWAVKSNLQSAVSDVDGGVNAASISYAKVPNLLHKHFFSDQLIHPQGKEVFFKRYFQKEDVTISMRPIDLENDLEMLHEWFNREHAVKIWQMNWPIDELETYYRLMLPSDEAHSYIIAGNDEPSCNIEVYWASRDIVGDYYDVLPTDYGTHQFIAPTDPKKKFVSPSTQSMVDYVFAQPQVGKMVGEGSVDSLASMMNKAHVGFKVEKVIEMPHKKANLNFCYREWYWEKFPQNKEVQITTNITKND
;
A
#
# COMPACT_ATOMS: atom_id res chain seq x y z
N MET A 1 18.40 13.57 33.04
CA MET A 1 17.56 14.71 32.64
C MET A 1 17.85 15.15 31.22
N GLU A 2 19.05 15.67 30.88
CA GLU A 2 19.34 16.14 29.52
C GLU A 2 19.29 15.04 28.44
N LYS A 3 19.90 13.87 28.70
CA LYS A 3 19.79 12.69 27.80
C LYS A 3 18.34 12.19 27.63
N THR A 4 17.57 12.18 28.71
CA THR A 4 16.14 11.77 28.70
C THR A 4 15.29 12.74 27.90
N LEU A 5 15.56 14.05 28.01
CA LEU A 5 14.85 15.08 27.26
C LEU A 5 15.18 15.02 25.75
N ILE A 6 16.45 14.76 25.42
CA ILE A 6 16.88 14.57 24.03
C ILE A 6 16.22 13.33 23.40
N GLN A 7 16.18 12.20 24.13
CA GLN A 7 15.53 10.97 23.64
C GLN A 7 14.03 11.18 23.41
N LYS A 8 13.35 11.81 24.37
CA LYS A 8 11.92 12.13 24.28
C LYS A 8 11.59 13.05 23.09
N ASN A 9 12.45 14.03 22.82
CA ASN A 9 12.28 14.89 21.65
C ASN A 9 12.41 14.12 20.33
N LYS A 10 13.34 13.15 20.24
CA LYS A 10 13.51 12.30 19.05
C LYS A 10 12.32 11.38 18.81
N THR A 11 11.76 10.75 19.85
CA THR A 11 10.61 9.83 19.71
C THR A 11 9.34 10.58 19.31
N ALA A 12 9.11 11.77 19.86
CA ALA A 12 8.00 12.63 19.46
C ALA A 12 8.14 13.14 18.02
N GLU A 13 9.35 13.45 17.56
CA GLU A 13 9.63 13.77 16.15
C GLU A 13 9.33 12.59 15.23
N LYS A 14 9.77 11.38 15.60
CA LYS A 14 9.50 10.16 14.82
C LYS A 14 8.01 9.81 14.74
N ALA A 15 7.28 9.98 15.84
CA ALA A 15 5.82 9.80 15.87
C ALA A 15 5.11 10.75 14.88
N ARG A 16 5.55 12.02 14.81
CA ARG A 16 5.05 13.00 13.85
C ARG A 16 5.40 12.64 12.41
N GLU A 17 6.64 12.24 12.14
CA GLU A 17 7.09 11.79 10.81
C GLU A 17 6.22 10.63 10.29
N ILE A 18 6.02 9.58 11.10
CA ILE A 18 5.17 8.43 10.74
C ILE A 18 3.74 8.87 10.45
N THR A 19 3.18 9.72 11.30
CA THR A 19 1.79 10.20 11.17
C THR A 19 1.61 11.06 9.91
N PHE A 20 2.55 11.97 9.64
CA PHE A 20 2.55 12.83 8.46
C PHE A 20 2.66 11.97 7.20
N ARG A 21 3.63 11.06 7.16
CA ARG A 21 3.82 10.15 6.04
C ARG A 21 2.57 9.34 5.72
N ILE A 22 1.88 8.81 6.73
CA ILE A 22 0.64 8.05 6.53
C ILE A 22 -0.45 8.94 5.93
N MET A 23 -0.65 10.15 6.45
CA MET A 23 -1.67 11.07 5.94
C MET A 23 -1.36 11.59 4.53
N LEU A 24 -0.11 11.96 4.26
CA LEU A 24 0.35 12.44 2.95
C LEU A 24 0.24 11.34 1.87
N ASN A 25 0.75 10.14 2.17
CA ASN A 25 0.60 9.00 1.25
C ASN A 25 -0.87 8.55 1.12
N GLY A 26 -1.69 8.72 2.17
CA GLY A 26 -3.13 8.51 2.13
C GLY A 26 -3.83 9.47 1.17
N MET A 27 -3.57 10.78 1.27
CA MET A 27 -4.06 11.79 0.32
C MET A 27 -3.66 11.45 -1.12
N LEU A 28 -2.38 11.12 -1.33
CA LEU A 28 -1.89 10.76 -2.66
C LEU A 28 -2.65 9.57 -3.27
N ARG A 29 -2.82 8.48 -2.51
CA ARG A 29 -3.48 7.27 -3.02
C ARG A 29 -5.00 7.41 -3.15
N GLU A 30 -5.64 8.11 -2.22
CA GLU A 30 -7.10 8.13 -2.12
C GLU A 30 -7.74 9.28 -2.91
N LEU A 31 -7.06 10.43 -3.01
CA LEU A 31 -7.54 11.61 -3.73
C LEU A 31 -6.81 11.84 -5.06
N GLY A 32 -5.59 11.32 -5.23
CA GLY A 32 -4.76 11.61 -6.40
C GLY A 32 -4.38 13.10 -6.52
N ASN A 33 -4.42 13.85 -5.41
CA ASN A 33 -4.22 15.31 -5.40
C ASN A 33 -2.76 15.74 -5.23
N GLY A 34 -1.83 14.78 -5.09
CA GLY A 34 -0.40 15.02 -4.99
C GLY A 34 0.32 14.87 -6.33
N LYS A 35 1.23 15.79 -6.64
CA LYS A 35 2.15 15.71 -7.79
C LYS A 35 3.56 16.08 -7.38
N PHE A 36 4.57 15.40 -7.92
CA PHE A 36 5.95 15.81 -7.72
C PHE A 36 6.19 17.21 -8.29
N TYR A 37 7.04 17.99 -7.62
CA TYR A 37 7.38 19.37 -7.95
C TYR A 37 8.89 19.58 -7.79
N LEU A 38 9.53 20.10 -8.84
CA LEU A 38 10.99 20.22 -8.94
C LEU A 38 11.49 21.62 -8.54
N GLY A 39 12.36 21.66 -7.54
CA GLY A 39 13.15 22.83 -7.15
C GLY A 39 12.33 23.99 -6.60
N VAL A 40 12.96 25.16 -6.56
CA VAL A 40 12.35 26.43 -6.13
C VAL A 40 12.01 27.25 -7.39
N PRO A 41 10.77 27.76 -7.54
CA PRO A 41 10.41 28.56 -8.70
C PRO A 41 11.11 29.91 -8.75
N LYS A 42 11.31 30.43 -9.96
CA LYS A 42 11.88 31.75 -10.24
C LYS A 42 10.81 32.83 -10.36
N TYR A 43 9.66 32.51 -10.94
CA TYR A 43 8.62 33.49 -11.28
C TYR A 43 7.42 33.46 -10.31
N ASP A 44 7.12 32.31 -9.68
CA ASP A 44 6.18 32.26 -8.53
C ASP A 44 6.92 32.63 -7.23
N LEU A 45 6.97 33.93 -6.94
CA LEU A 45 7.71 34.46 -5.79
C LEU A 45 7.16 34.00 -4.44
N LEU A 46 5.85 33.73 -4.34
CA LEU A 46 5.22 33.32 -3.09
C LEU A 46 5.63 31.88 -2.74
N THR A 47 5.53 30.96 -3.71
CA THR A 47 6.04 29.60 -3.57
C THR A 47 7.55 29.58 -3.36
N ALA A 48 8.29 30.44 -4.08
CA ALA A 48 9.74 30.54 -3.91
C ALA A 48 10.12 30.88 -2.46
N LYS A 49 9.40 31.81 -1.83
CA LYS A 49 9.62 32.20 -0.44
C LYS A 49 9.32 31.07 0.55
N ALA A 50 8.33 30.22 0.28
CA ALA A 50 8.05 29.04 1.10
C ALA A 50 9.17 27.99 1.02
N LEU A 51 9.73 27.79 -0.17
CA LEU A 51 10.71 26.73 -0.44
C LEU A 51 12.17 27.19 -0.29
N GLN A 52 12.46 28.49 -0.16
CA GLN A 52 13.82 29.06 -0.18
C GLN A 52 14.78 28.48 0.87
N ASN A 53 14.25 28.01 2.02
CA ASN A 53 15.05 27.47 3.12
C ASN A 53 15.16 25.93 3.09
N SER A 54 14.52 25.29 2.12
CA SER A 54 14.58 23.85 1.97
C SER A 54 15.80 23.47 1.12
N ASN A 55 16.57 22.51 1.63
CA ASN A 55 17.74 21.97 0.92
C ASN A 55 17.37 20.84 -0.05
N TYR A 56 16.07 20.55 -0.22
CA TYR A 56 15.60 19.43 -1.03
C TYR A 56 15.29 19.88 -2.47
N PRO A 57 15.73 19.12 -3.48
CA PRO A 57 15.45 19.44 -4.88
C PRO A 57 14.05 18.97 -5.33
N LEU A 58 13.38 18.12 -4.56
CA LEU A 58 12.11 17.49 -4.92
C LEU A 58 11.09 17.63 -3.80
N TYR A 59 9.87 17.99 -4.18
CA TYR A 59 8.73 18.12 -3.28
C TYR A 59 7.55 17.31 -3.82
N MET A 60 6.64 16.91 -2.95
CA MET A 60 5.29 16.52 -3.31
C MET A 60 4.40 17.74 -3.06
N ARG A 61 3.76 18.25 -4.10
CA ARG A 61 2.79 19.33 -4.03
C ARG A 61 1.38 18.75 -4.03
N PHE A 62 0.65 18.94 -2.96
CA PHE A 62 -0.76 18.59 -2.84
C PHE A 62 -1.64 19.81 -3.15
N GLU A 63 -2.61 19.62 -4.03
CA GLU A 63 -3.67 20.61 -4.27
C GLU A 63 -4.81 20.38 -3.24
N MET A 64 -4.98 21.33 -2.32
CA MET A 64 -6.00 21.26 -1.27
C MET A 64 -7.23 22.05 -1.70
N LYS A 65 -8.08 21.44 -2.53
CA LYS A 65 -9.15 22.13 -3.26
C LYS A 65 -10.16 22.79 -2.33
N LYS A 66 -10.51 22.16 -1.21
CA LYS A 66 -11.49 22.72 -0.26
C LYS A 66 -10.89 23.84 0.59
N SER A 67 -9.57 23.89 0.72
CA SER A 67 -8.86 24.95 1.43
C SER A 67 -8.35 26.06 0.53
N GLY A 68 -8.30 25.86 -0.79
CA GLY A 68 -7.84 26.86 -1.74
C GLY A 68 -6.33 27.12 -1.66
N LEU A 69 -5.54 26.14 -1.23
CA LEU A 69 -4.09 26.28 -1.02
C LEU A 69 -3.31 25.09 -1.57
N PHE A 70 -1.98 25.24 -1.67
CA PHE A 70 -1.05 24.17 -2.00
C PHE A 70 -0.21 23.79 -0.78
N LEU A 71 -0.10 22.49 -0.50
CA LEU A 71 0.79 21.95 0.53
C LEU A 71 2.02 21.34 -0.14
N PHE A 72 3.21 21.74 0.30
CA PHE A 72 4.49 21.23 -0.19
C PHE A 72 5.18 20.41 0.90
N ALA A 73 5.43 19.15 0.58
CA ALA A 73 6.18 18.21 1.42
C ALA A 73 7.53 17.88 0.76
N PRO A 74 8.68 18.23 1.35
CA PRO A 74 9.97 17.82 0.82
C PRO A 74 10.08 16.30 0.79
N VAL A 75 10.52 15.73 -0.34
CA VAL A 75 10.59 14.27 -0.53
C VAL A 75 12.00 13.81 -0.22
N SER A 76 12.15 13.02 0.84
CA SER A 76 13.43 12.40 1.23
C SER A 76 13.65 11.04 0.56
N TYR A 77 12.56 10.34 0.21
CA TYR A 77 12.62 9.11 -0.58
C TYR A 77 11.46 9.02 -1.58
N ARG A 78 11.79 8.92 -2.87
CA ARG A 78 10.84 8.63 -3.94
C ARG A 78 10.68 7.12 -4.12
N SER A 79 9.61 6.58 -3.53
CA SER A 79 9.16 5.21 -3.80
C SER A 79 8.46 5.07 -5.17
N GLU A 80 8.60 3.91 -5.81
CA GLU A 80 7.82 3.47 -6.98
C GLU A 80 6.43 2.95 -6.58
N THR A 81 6.26 2.50 -5.32
CA THR A 81 5.04 1.85 -4.82
C THR A 81 4.07 2.80 -4.09
N LEU A 82 4.26 4.11 -4.20
CA LEU A 82 3.46 5.15 -3.52
C LEU A 82 3.59 5.14 -1.98
N PHE A 83 4.70 4.62 -1.47
CA PHE A 83 5.11 4.70 -0.06
C PHE A 83 6.30 5.66 0.11
N HIS A 84 6.13 6.91 -0.32
CA HIS A 84 7.19 7.93 -0.25
C HIS A 84 7.53 8.28 1.20
N GLU A 85 8.76 8.77 1.42
CA GLU A 85 9.16 9.43 2.66
C GLU A 85 9.23 10.94 2.45
N TYR A 86 8.85 11.66 3.50
CA TYR A 86 8.83 13.12 3.51
C TYR A 86 9.60 13.64 4.72
N GLU A 87 10.12 14.84 4.59
CA GLU A 87 10.66 15.57 5.72
C GLU A 87 9.53 16.15 6.59
N PRO A 88 9.77 16.34 7.90
CA PRO A 88 8.71 16.76 8.83
C PRO A 88 8.26 18.22 8.61
N VAL A 89 9.09 19.07 8.00
CA VAL A 89 8.78 20.48 7.77
C VAL A 89 7.98 20.64 6.48
N LEU A 90 6.68 20.89 6.63
CA LEU A 90 5.74 21.08 5.53
C LEU A 90 5.38 22.57 5.38
N TRP A 91 5.16 23.02 4.15
CA TRP A 91 4.77 24.41 3.87
C TRP A 91 3.45 24.50 3.12
N ALA A 92 2.55 25.35 3.60
CA ALA A 92 1.35 25.74 2.87
C ALA A 92 1.57 27.07 2.16
N VAL A 93 1.07 27.17 0.93
CA VAL A 93 1.09 28.37 0.10
C VAL A 93 -0.35 28.70 -0.30
N ASP A 94 -0.84 29.84 0.15
CA ASP A 94 -2.16 30.36 -0.16
C ASP A 94 -2.01 31.57 -1.11
N HIS A 95 -2.11 31.30 -2.41
CA HIS A 95 -2.03 32.34 -3.44
C HIS A 95 -3.21 33.31 -3.40
N GLN A 96 -4.37 32.91 -2.87
CA GLN A 96 -5.53 33.79 -2.79
C GLN A 96 -5.32 34.88 -1.74
N ASN A 97 -4.79 34.51 -0.57
CA ASN A 97 -4.54 35.43 0.54
C ASN A 97 -3.10 35.98 0.57
N GLN A 98 -2.21 35.50 -0.31
CA GLN A 98 -0.80 35.86 -0.38
C GLN A 98 -0.03 35.49 0.91
N GLU A 99 -0.35 34.33 1.47
CA GLU A 99 0.21 33.84 2.73
C GLU A 99 1.01 32.55 2.54
N ILE A 100 2.03 32.39 3.39
CA ILE A 100 2.79 31.14 3.54
C ILE A 100 2.90 30.82 5.02
N PHE A 101 2.81 29.55 5.38
CA PHE A 101 3.00 29.11 6.76
C PHE A 101 3.49 27.67 6.83
N GLU A 102 4.26 27.36 7.88
CA GLU A 102 4.64 26.00 8.21
C GLU A 102 3.44 25.23 8.77
N VAL A 103 3.28 23.96 8.38
CA VAL A 103 2.15 23.13 8.78
C VAL A 103 2.57 22.17 9.90
N ASN A 104 2.02 22.40 11.08
CA ASN A 104 2.16 21.49 12.22
C ASN A 104 1.13 20.35 12.17
N ASP A 105 1.15 19.47 13.18
CA ASP A 105 0.27 18.31 13.30
C ASP A 105 -1.21 18.67 13.40
N GLU A 106 -1.55 19.68 14.19
CA GLU A 106 -2.93 20.20 14.29
C GLU A 106 -3.42 20.72 12.92
N LYS A 107 -2.60 21.52 12.24
CA LYS A 107 -2.98 22.13 10.97
C LYS A 107 -3.08 21.10 9.86
N LEU A 108 -2.17 20.11 9.81
CA LEU A 108 -2.27 19.01 8.85
C LEU A 108 -3.55 18.19 9.09
N THR A 109 -3.88 17.91 10.36
CA THR A 109 -5.10 17.21 10.74
C THR A 109 -6.36 17.96 10.28
N GLU A 110 -6.40 19.29 10.47
CA GLU A 110 -7.49 20.15 9.98
C GLU A 110 -7.61 20.10 8.45
N LEU A 111 -6.48 20.28 7.74
CA LEU A 111 -6.46 20.28 6.28
C LEU A 111 -6.92 18.94 5.70
N VAL A 112 -6.45 17.83 6.26
CA VAL A 112 -6.84 16.47 5.85
C VAL A 112 -8.31 16.23 6.13
N TYR A 113 -8.80 16.53 7.34
CA TYR A 113 -10.21 16.38 7.68
C TYR A 113 -11.10 17.16 6.73
N LYS A 114 -10.76 18.42 6.46
CA LYS A 114 -11.50 19.28 5.54
C LYS A 114 -11.51 18.73 4.11
N GLU A 115 -10.38 18.25 3.61
CA GLU A 115 -10.26 17.75 2.23
C GLU A 115 -11.12 16.50 2.00
N PHE A 116 -11.18 15.57 2.97
CA PHE A 116 -11.96 14.33 2.88
C PHE A 116 -13.43 14.46 3.32
N SER A 117 -13.78 15.46 4.14
CA SER A 117 -15.14 15.62 4.66
C SER A 117 -16.09 16.20 3.62
N GLU A 118 -17.20 15.52 3.32
CA GLU A 118 -18.27 16.09 2.48
C GLU A 118 -18.98 17.25 3.18
N THR A 119 -19.25 17.09 4.48
CA THR A 119 -19.82 18.12 5.36
C THR A 119 -18.93 18.29 6.58
N ILE A 120 -18.44 19.50 6.81
CA ILE A 120 -17.56 19.81 7.94
C ILE A 120 -18.42 19.93 9.21
N SER A 121 -18.12 19.13 10.23
CA SER A 121 -18.73 19.26 11.56
C SER A 121 -17.67 19.41 12.64
N GLU A 122 -17.95 20.25 13.64
CA GLU A 122 -17.03 20.47 14.77
C GLU A 122 -16.83 19.17 15.57
N THR A 123 -17.92 18.42 15.79
CA THR A 123 -17.87 17.13 16.50
C THR A 123 -17.07 16.08 15.74
N GLY A 124 -17.25 15.98 14.42
CA GLY A 124 -16.52 15.01 13.60
C GLY A 124 -15.02 15.35 13.52
N PHE A 125 -14.68 16.64 13.41
CA PHE A 125 -13.29 17.08 13.47
C PHE A 125 -12.67 16.75 14.83
N GLN A 126 -13.37 17.04 15.93
CA GLN A 126 -12.87 16.76 17.28
C GLN A 126 -12.58 15.27 17.47
N GLN A 127 -13.50 14.38 17.06
CA GLN A 127 -13.30 12.93 17.13
C GLN A 127 -12.10 12.45 16.29
N PHE A 128 -11.95 12.99 15.07
CA PHE A 128 -10.81 12.68 14.21
C PHE A 128 -9.49 13.14 14.86
N ALA A 129 -9.44 14.38 15.34
CA ALA A 129 -8.26 14.97 15.98
C ALA A 129 -7.87 14.24 17.27
N GLU A 130 -8.83 13.89 18.13
CA GLU A 130 -8.58 13.12 19.36
C GLU A 130 -7.92 11.77 19.07
N ARG A 131 -8.35 11.09 17.99
CA ARG A 131 -7.77 9.80 17.58
C ARG A 131 -6.38 9.94 16.98
N ILE A 132 -6.10 11.02 16.23
CA ILE A 132 -4.74 11.36 15.78
C ILE A 132 -3.83 11.60 16.99
N GLN A 133 -4.26 12.39 17.96
CA GLN A 133 -3.49 12.70 19.16
C GLN A 133 -3.23 11.45 20.03
N SER A 134 -4.22 10.55 20.14
CA SER A 134 -4.05 9.23 20.75
C SER A 134 -2.99 8.40 20.01
N SER A 135 -3.02 8.39 18.67
CA SER A 135 -2.02 7.68 17.86
C SER A 135 -0.62 8.25 18.01
N LEU A 136 -0.45 9.58 18.00
CA LEU A 136 0.84 10.25 18.19
C LEU A 136 1.47 9.89 19.54
N ARG A 137 0.69 9.98 20.62
CA ARG A 137 1.15 9.62 21.97
C ARG A 137 1.59 8.16 22.04
N ASN A 138 0.80 7.25 21.49
CA ASN A 138 1.13 5.83 21.53
C ASN A 138 2.30 5.47 20.61
N LEU A 139 2.49 6.19 19.49
CA LEU A 139 3.69 6.06 18.66
C LEU A 139 4.95 6.49 19.41
N GLU A 140 4.89 7.56 20.19
CA GLU A 140 6.02 8.00 21.03
C GLU A 140 6.40 6.89 22.04
N LEU A 141 5.41 6.35 22.76
CA LEU A 141 5.59 5.28 23.73
C LEU A 141 6.16 3.99 23.11
N THR A 142 5.58 3.55 21.99
CA THR A 142 5.97 2.28 21.34
C THR A 142 7.33 2.39 20.64
N THR A 143 7.65 3.55 20.06
CA THR A 143 8.98 3.82 19.52
C THR A 143 10.04 3.82 20.62
N GLU A 144 9.73 4.40 21.79
CA GLU A 144 10.62 4.37 22.95
C GLU A 144 10.82 2.97 23.52
N ALA A 145 9.79 2.13 23.53
CA ALA A 145 9.90 0.74 23.97
C ALA A 145 10.80 -0.09 23.04
N CYS A 146 10.62 0.06 21.72
CA CYS A 146 11.40 -0.67 20.72
C CYS A 146 12.87 -0.17 20.61
N LEU A 147 13.19 0.99 21.19
CA LEU A 147 14.54 1.57 21.23
C LEU A 147 15.49 0.85 22.20
N GLN A 148 14.96 0.09 23.17
CA GLN A 148 15.76 -0.47 24.25
C GLN A 148 16.45 -1.80 23.91
N ASP A 149 16.28 -2.32 22.69
CA ASP A 149 16.84 -3.60 22.27
C ASP A 149 18.12 -3.44 21.43
N ASP A 150 19.25 -3.34 22.13
CA ASP A 150 20.59 -3.66 21.60
C ASP A 150 20.81 -5.20 21.56
N GLN A 151 19.72 -5.99 21.55
CA GLN A 151 19.73 -7.44 21.68
C GLN A 151 19.90 -8.15 20.33
N LEU A 152 20.57 -9.31 20.37
CA LEU A 152 20.61 -10.25 19.26
C LEU A 152 19.18 -10.71 18.93
N LEU A 153 18.69 -10.39 17.73
CA LEU A 153 17.38 -10.83 17.26
C LEU A 153 17.27 -12.36 17.27
N THR A 154 16.24 -12.86 17.94
CA THR A 154 15.98 -14.31 18.02
C THR A 154 15.12 -14.80 16.88
N TYR A 155 14.35 -13.92 16.24
CA TYR A 155 13.30 -14.22 15.27
C TYR A 155 12.26 -15.21 15.79
N SER A 156 11.98 -15.23 17.09
CA SER A 156 10.88 -16.03 17.61
C SER A 156 9.53 -15.47 17.17
N PHE A 157 8.49 -16.31 17.15
CA PHE A 157 7.11 -15.87 16.86
C PHE A 157 6.72 -14.65 17.71
N LEU A 158 6.92 -14.75 19.04
CA LEU A 158 6.53 -13.71 19.97
C LEU A 158 7.32 -12.41 19.77
N GLU A 159 8.64 -12.49 19.59
CA GLU A 159 9.47 -11.33 19.28
C GLU A 159 8.96 -10.59 18.03
N SER A 160 8.60 -11.32 16.98
CA SER A 160 8.11 -10.73 15.74
C SER A 160 6.74 -10.05 15.88
N GLU A 161 5.88 -10.54 16.78
CA GLU A 161 4.57 -9.95 17.08
C GLU A 161 4.68 -8.68 17.95
N GLN A 162 5.73 -8.58 18.76
CA GLN A 162 5.93 -7.50 19.73
C GLN A 162 6.79 -6.35 19.18
N LEU A 163 7.69 -6.59 18.22
CA LEU A 163 8.58 -5.56 17.69
C LEU A 163 7.95 -4.63 16.62
N LEU A 164 6.71 -4.17 16.76
CA LEU A 164 6.05 -3.32 15.75
C LEU A 164 5.91 -1.85 16.20
N PRO A 165 6.92 -0.97 16.06
CA PRO A 165 6.83 0.40 16.55
C PRO A 165 5.77 1.24 15.83
N ALA A 166 5.60 1.11 14.51
CA ALA A 166 4.76 2.03 13.74
C ALA A 166 3.30 1.56 13.59
N GLY A 167 3.05 0.24 13.55
CA GLY A 167 1.73 -0.33 13.32
C GLY A 167 1.31 -0.39 11.84
N HIS A 168 0.05 -0.10 11.54
CA HIS A 168 -0.50 -0.11 10.19
C HIS A 168 -0.06 1.12 9.36
N ASN A 169 0.88 0.91 8.44
CA ASN A 169 1.46 1.95 7.57
C ASN A 169 0.51 2.58 6.51
N LEU A 170 -0.77 2.21 6.50
CA LEU A 170 -1.80 2.77 5.59
C LEU A 170 -2.97 3.41 6.33
N HIS A 171 -2.95 3.49 7.67
CA HIS A 171 -4.09 3.94 8.45
C HIS A 171 -3.69 5.07 9.42
N PRO A 172 -4.36 6.24 9.41
CA PRO A 172 -3.95 7.40 10.22
C PRO A 172 -3.97 7.11 11.73
N PHE A 173 -4.89 6.27 12.18
CA PHE A 173 -5.02 5.81 13.56
C PHE A 173 -4.17 4.58 13.89
N THR A 174 -2.96 4.49 13.32
CA THR A 174 -2.10 3.30 13.34
C THR A 174 -1.83 2.73 14.75
N LYS A 175 -1.67 3.62 15.74
CA LYS A 175 -1.49 3.26 17.16
C LYS A 175 -2.58 3.83 18.06
N SER A 176 -3.67 4.35 17.49
CA SER A 176 -4.81 4.81 18.30
C SER A 176 -5.47 3.61 18.98
N ARG A 177 -5.68 3.74 20.30
CA ARG A 177 -6.25 2.69 21.16
C ARG A 177 -7.20 3.37 22.17
N MET A 178 -8.38 3.77 21.70
CA MET A 178 -9.33 4.48 22.56
C MET A 178 -10.00 3.49 23.51
N GLY A 179 -9.83 3.71 24.81
CA GLY A 179 -10.29 2.83 25.89
C GLY A 179 -9.19 2.51 26.89
N PHE A 180 -7.93 2.46 26.45
CA PHE A 180 -6.78 2.25 27.33
C PHE A 180 -6.26 3.56 27.92
N SER A 181 -6.03 3.56 29.23
CA SER A 181 -5.12 4.48 29.91
C SER A 181 -3.66 4.21 29.52
N GLU A 182 -2.76 5.14 29.82
CA GLU A 182 -1.33 4.99 29.56
C GLU A 182 -0.73 3.77 30.30
N GLU A 183 -1.17 3.51 31.54
CA GLU A 183 -0.74 2.33 32.31
C GLU A 183 -1.16 1.02 31.65
N GLU A 184 -2.38 0.97 31.12
CA GLU A 184 -2.91 -0.19 30.40
C GLU A 184 -2.21 -0.39 29.05
N GLN A 185 -1.72 0.66 28.40
CA GLN A 185 -0.84 0.52 27.25
C GLN A 185 0.43 -0.27 27.60
N PHE A 186 1.06 0.06 28.73
CA PHE A 186 2.28 -0.63 29.17
C PHE A 186 2.04 -2.08 29.62
N LEU A 187 0.83 -2.40 30.07
CA LEU A 187 0.48 -3.75 30.55
C LEU A 187 0.05 -4.67 29.40
N TYR A 188 -0.79 -4.18 28.50
CA TYR A 188 -1.45 -5.00 27.47
C TYR A 188 -0.91 -4.76 26.06
N GLY A 189 -0.13 -3.70 25.85
CA GLY A 189 0.50 -3.41 24.56
C GLY A 189 1.60 -4.44 24.24
N PRO A 190 1.56 -5.08 23.05
CA PRO A 190 2.55 -6.08 22.68
C PRO A 190 3.97 -5.52 22.65
N GLU A 191 4.15 -4.24 22.36
CA GLU A 191 5.46 -3.59 22.21
C GLU A 191 6.26 -3.49 23.52
N PHE A 192 5.63 -3.78 24.67
CA PHE A 192 6.27 -3.73 25.98
C PHE A 192 6.69 -5.11 26.52
N GLY A 193 6.41 -6.19 25.77
CA GLY A 193 6.88 -7.54 26.10
C GLY A 193 6.33 -8.14 27.39
N LYS A 194 5.31 -7.53 28.01
CA LYS A 194 4.78 -7.98 29.30
C LYS A 194 3.77 -9.12 29.14
N GLY A 195 3.95 -10.15 29.95
CA GLY A 195 2.95 -11.20 30.15
C GLY A 195 1.92 -10.76 31.20
N PHE A 196 0.72 -11.33 31.11
CA PHE A 196 -0.34 -11.16 32.09
C PHE A 196 -1.18 -12.42 32.25
N GLN A 197 -1.64 -12.68 33.46
CA GLN A 197 -2.62 -13.73 33.73
C GLN A 197 -3.97 -13.38 33.12
N LEU A 198 -4.69 -14.38 32.61
CA LEU A 198 -6.06 -14.21 32.15
C LEU A 198 -7.02 -14.13 33.34
N ASP A 199 -8.14 -13.42 33.17
CA ASP A 199 -9.21 -13.36 34.16
C ASP A 199 -10.25 -14.44 33.84
N TYR A 200 -10.82 -15.10 34.86
CA TYR A 200 -11.70 -16.25 34.66
C TYR A 200 -13.08 -16.04 35.24
N PHE A 201 -14.07 -16.54 34.50
CA PHE A 201 -15.46 -16.64 34.92
C PHE A 201 -15.92 -18.10 34.91
N LEU A 202 -16.83 -18.44 35.82
CA LEU A 202 -17.65 -19.64 35.70
C LEU A 202 -18.99 -19.27 35.11
N ILE A 203 -19.34 -19.91 34.01
CA ILE A 203 -20.58 -19.67 33.28
C ILE A 203 -21.42 -20.94 33.26
N HIS A 204 -22.66 -20.86 33.71
CA HIS A 204 -23.56 -22.00 33.69
C HIS A 204 -23.79 -22.50 32.25
N LYS A 205 -23.78 -23.82 32.04
CA LYS A 205 -23.84 -24.46 30.71
C LYS A 205 -25.02 -24.00 29.83
N ASP A 206 -26.15 -23.65 30.46
CA ASP A 206 -27.35 -23.16 29.76
C ASP A 206 -27.15 -21.79 29.09
N CYS A 207 -26.08 -21.07 29.45
CA CYS A 207 -25.70 -19.79 28.87
C CYS A 207 -24.60 -19.92 27.81
N ILE A 208 -24.05 -21.11 27.58
CA ILE A 208 -22.92 -21.32 26.66
C ILE A 208 -23.44 -21.79 25.31
N THR A 209 -22.91 -21.20 24.24
CA THR A 209 -22.93 -21.81 22.91
C THR A 209 -21.50 -22.04 22.46
N GLU A 210 -21.14 -23.31 22.29
CA GLU A 210 -19.85 -23.75 21.78
C GLU A 210 -20.04 -24.35 20.38
N LYS A 211 -19.20 -23.96 19.43
CA LYS A 211 -19.06 -24.63 18.12
C LYS A 211 -17.63 -25.10 17.95
N SER A 212 -17.46 -26.40 17.79
CA SER A 212 -16.18 -27.08 17.85
C SER A 212 -16.10 -28.21 16.83
N LEU A 213 -14.96 -28.32 16.14
CA LEU A 213 -14.66 -29.51 15.34
C LEU A 213 -14.56 -30.76 16.24
N PRO A 214 -14.83 -31.96 15.71
CA PRO A 214 -14.73 -33.19 16.48
C PRO A 214 -13.36 -33.33 17.18
N GLY A 215 -13.40 -33.49 18.52
CA GLY A 215 -12.20 -33.67 19.35
C GLY A 215 -11.52 -32.39 19.86
N ILE A 216 -12.08 -31.21 19.59
CA ILE A 216 -11.50 -29.91 19.96
C ILE A 216 -12.52 -29.10 20.77
N SER A 217 -12.87 -29.56 21.99
CA SER A 217 -13.84 -28.84 22.81
C SER A 217 -13.18 -27.72 23.63
N ALA A 218 -13.72 -26.50 23.56
CA ALA A 218 -13.27 -25.37 24.36
C ALA A 218 -13.38 -25.69 25.86
N LYS A 219 -14.49 -26.33 26.27
CA LYS A 219 -14.66 -26.80 27.66
C LYS A 219 -13.49 -27.65 28.12
N GLU A 220 -13.20 -28.74 27.39
CA GLU A 220 -12.14 -29.67 27.77
C GLU A 220 -10.75 -29.03 27.72
N ILE A 221 -10.53 -28.11 26.78
CA ILE A 221 -9.27 -27.37 26.66
C ILE A 221 -9.06 -26.51 27.91
N PHE A 222 -10.06 -25.74 28.33
CA PHE A 222 -9.94 -24.84 29.49
C PHE A 222 -9.89 -25.61 30.82
N GLU A 223 -10.66 -26.70 30.97
CA GLU A 223 -10.59 -27.56 32.16
C GLU A 223 -9.24 -28.25 32.34
N LYS A 224 -8.57 -28.60 31.24
CA LYS A 224 -7.21 -29.17 31.28
C LYS A 224 -6.14 -28.11 31.59
N TRP A 225 -6.35 -26.88 31.14
CA TRP A 225 -5.36 -25.79 31.30
C TRP A 225 -5.44 -25.14 32.68
N THR A 226 -6.65 -24.91 33.20
CA THR A 226 -6.87 -24.13 34.42
C THR A 226 -7.66 -24.91 35.45
N SER A 227 -7.17 -24.91 36.69
CA SER A 227 -7.88 -25.48 37.85
C SER A 227 -8.45 -24.36 38.72
N ILE A 228 -9.73 -24.46 39.08
CA ILE A 228 -10.39 -23.50 39.97
C ILE A 228 -9.92 -23.73 41.41
N PRO A 229 -9.62 -22.67 42.19
CA PRO A 229 -9.24 -22.82 43.59
C PRO A 229 -10.32 -23.51 44.44
N GLU A 230 -9.90 -24.38 45.38
CA GLU A 230 -10.80 -25.13 46.29
C GLU A 230 -11.71 -24.23 47.17
N SER A 231 -11.37 -22.95 47.32
CA SER A 231 -12.16 -21.97 48.09
C SER A 231 -13.55 -21.67 47.50
N TYR A 232 -13.78 -22.06 46.25
CA TYR A 232 -15.06 -21.93 45.57
C TYR A 232 -15.81 -23.27 45.64
N ASP A 233 -16.46 -23.53 46.78
CA ASP A 233 -17.27 -24.75 47.01
C ASP A 233 -18.64 -24.60 46.34
N PHE A 234 -18.85 -25.31 45.23
CA PHE A 234 -20.13 -25.34 44.51
C PHE A 234 -20.74 -26.74 44.58
N GLU A 235 -22.03 -26.82 44.89
CA GLU A 235 -22.75 -28.09 44.97
C GLU A 235 -22.76 -28.90 43.64
N ASN A 236 -22.47 -28.26 42.49
CA ASN A 236 -22.36 -28.90 41.17
C ASN A 236 -21.40 -28.15 40.21
N THR A 237 -20.08 -28.30 40.37
CA THR A 237 -19.08 -27.73 39.44
C THR A 237 -19.24 -28.20 37.99
N ASN A 238 -19.82 -29.38 37.76
CA ASN A 238 -20.06 -29.94 36.41
C ASN A 238 -21.04 -29.13 35.54
N ASP A 239 -21.86 -28.28 36.16
CA ASP A 239 -22.84 -27.46 35.45
C ASP A 239 -22.25 -26.14 34.91
N PHE A 240 -20.99 -25.85 35.22
CA PHE A 240 -20.31 -24.63 34.81
C PHE A 240 -19.17 -24.91 33.81
N TYR A 241 -18.91 -23.92 32.96
CA TYR A 241 -17.75 -23.83 32.09
C TYR A 241 -16.76 -22.84 32.68
N ILE A 242 -15.47 -23.18 32.61
CA ILE A 242 -14.37 -22.25 32.89
C ILE A 242 -14.17 -21.41 31.63
N VAL A 243 -14.44 -20.11 31.71
CA VAL A 243 -14.36 -19.19 30.58
C VAL A 243 -13.28 -18.13 30.87
N PRO A 244 -12.14 -18.15 30.15
CA PRO A 244 -11.14 -17.11 30.26
C PRO A 244 -11.60 -15.82 29.57
N CYS A 245 -11.09 -14.70 30.03
CA CYS A 245 -11.34 -13.37 29.49
C CYS A 245 -10.05 -12.55 29.54
N HIS A 246 -9.90 -11.60 28.61
CA HIS A 246 -8.82 -10.64 28.69
C HIS A 246 -9.01 -9.77 29.95
N PRO A 247 -7.98 -9.53 30.79
CA PRO A 247 -8.16 -8.85 32.08
C PRO A 247 -8.80 -7.46 31.99
N TRP A 248 -8.40 -6.67 30.99
CA TRP A 248 -9.05 -5.38 30.71
C TRP A 248 -10.54 -5.53 30.37
N GLU A 249 -10.88 -6.53 29.55
CA GLU A 249 -12.25 -6.78 29.12
C GLU A 249 -13.11 -7.30 30.28
N ALA A 250 -12.53 -8.08 31.19
CA ALA A 250 -13.19 -8.50 32.41
C ALA A 250 -13.57 -7.29 33.28
N GLN A 251 -12.64 -6.34 33.49
CA GLN A 251 -12.95 -5.10 34.23
C GLN A 251 -14.02 -4.26 33.53
N TYR A 252 -13.96 -4.17 32.19
CA TYR A 252 -15.03 -3.53 31.41
C TYR A 252 -16.38 -4.20 31.67
N LEU A 253 -16.49 -5.53 31.53
CA LEU A 253 -17.70 -6.30 31.75
C LEU A 253 -18.27 -6.08 33.16
N LEU A 254 -17.42 -6.12 34.19
CA LEU A 254 -17.82 -5.88 35.58
C LEU A 254 -18.40 -4.48 35.81
N SER A 255 -18.05 -3.50 34.96
CA SER A 255 -18.58 -2.14 35.01
C SER A 255 -19.89 -1.95 34.23
N THR A 256 -20.31 -2.93 33.43
CA THR A 256 -21.54 -2.88 32.65
C THR A 256 -22.78 -3.23 33.48
N GLU A 257 -23.96 -2.84 33.01
CA GLU A 257 -25.25 -3.22 33.63
C GLU A 257 -25.58 -4.70 33.42
N GLU A 258 -24.98 -5.37 32.42
CA GLU A 258 -25.27 -6.77 32.08
C GLU A 258 -24.74 -7.76 33.12
N TYR A 259 -23.60 -7.46 33.75
CA TYR A 259 -22.96 -8.36 34.70
C TYR A 259 -23.79 -8.56 36.00
N PRO A 260 -24.26 -7.52 36.70
CA PRO A 260 -25.09 -7.68 37.90
C PRO A 260 -26.37 -8.49 37.69
N GLU A 261 -27.01 -8.36 36.52
CA GLU A 261 -28.23 -9.10 36.18
C GLU A 261 -27.96 -10.61 36.13
N MET A 262 -26.92 -11.04 35.43
CA MET A 262 -26.55 -12.44 35.33
C MET A 262 -26.00 -12.97 36.66
N LEU A 263 -25.25 -12.16 37.41
CA LEU A 263 -24.72 -12.53 38.73
C LEU A 263 -25.87 -12.82 39.72
N GLY A 264 -26.90 -11.98 39.75
CA GLY A 264 -28.08 -12.17 40.60
C GLY A 264 -28.85 -13.48 40.31
N SER A 265 -28.71 -14.04 39.11
CA SER A 265 -29.28 -15.33 38.73
C SER A 265 -28.44 -16.55 39.13
N GLY A 266 -27.21 -16.34 39.61
CA GLY A 266 -26.25 -17.40 39.94
C GLY A 266 -25.64 -18.12 38.73
N LYS A 267 -25.80 -17.56 37.51
CA LYS A 267 -25.32 -18.18 36.26
C LYS A 267 -23.93 -17.72 35.82
N ILE A 268 -23.40 -16.67 36.43
CA ILE A 268 -22.02 -16.19 36.25
C ILE A 268 -21.35 -16.02 37.60
N ILE A 269 -20.07 -16.37 37.68
CA ILE A 269 -19.25 -16.15 38.86
C ILE A 269 -17.89 -15.64 38.40
N HIS A 270 -17.48 -14.47 38.90
CA HIS A 270 -16.15 -13.93 38.65
C HIS A 270 -15.14 -14.57 39.61
N ILE A 271 -14.11 -15.20 39.06
CA ILE A 271 -13.02 -15.83 39.83
C ILE A 271 -11.82 -14.88 39.93
N GLY A 272 -11.53 -14.12 38.86
CA GLY A 272 -10.39 -13.21 38.81
C GLY A 272 -9.17 -13.80 38.07
N PRO A 273 -8.02 -13.12 38.15
CA PRO A 273 -6.81 -13.50 37.45
C PRO A 273 -6.22 -14.82 37.99
N LEU A 274 -5.91 -15.76 37.10
CA LEU A 274 -5.37 -17.08 37.45
C LEU A 274 -4.42 -17.63 36.37
N GLY A 275 -3.59 -18.59 36.77
CA GLY A 275 -2.79 -19.42 35.85
C GLY A 275 -1.48 -18.78 35.40
N GLU A 276 -0.93 -19.31 34.30
CA GLU A 276 0.30 -18.82 33.67
C GLU A 276 0.06 -17.53 32.88
N ASP A 277 1.15 -16.81 32.60
CA ASP A 277 1.12 -15.60 31.81
C ASP A 277 0.84 -15.88 30.33
N PHE A 278 0.02 -15.00 29.75
CA PHE A 278 -0.20 -14.90 28.32
C PHE A 278 0.36 -13.57 27.80
N TYR A 279 0.81 -13.57 26.55
CA TYR A 279 1.41 -12.41 25.92
C TYR A 279 0.55 -11.92 24.77
N ALA A 280 0.27 -10.61 24.75
CA ALA A 280 -0.42 -9.99 23.63
C ALA A 280 0.40 -10.11 22.34
N THR A 281 -0.27 -10.48 21.25
CA THR A 281 0.29 -10.42 19.89
C THR A 281 0.01 -9.05 19.26
N SER A 282 0.41 -8.82 18.00
CA SER A 282 0.21 -7.53 17.31
C SER A 282 -1.26 -7.09 17.18
N SER A 283 -2.23 -7.98 17.36
CA SER A 283 -3.67 -7.63 17.39
C SER A 283 -4.16 -7.18 18.78
N ILE A 284 -3.29 -7.25 19.79
CA ILE A 284 -3.53 -7.04 21.22
C ILE A 284 -4.44 -8.10 21.84
N ARG A 285 -5.65 -8.26 21.29
CA ARG A 285 -6.70 -9.15 21.81
C ARG A 285 -6.48 -10.63 21.52
N THR A 286 -5.54 -10.97 20.63
CA THR A 286 -5.07 -12.35 20.48
C THR A 286 -3.85 -12.53 21.36
N VAL A 287 -3.93 -13.49 22.27
CA VAL A 287 -2.87 -13.77 23.23
C VAL A 287 -2.25 -15.14 22.99
N TYR A 288 -0.97 -15.24 23.34
CA TYR A 288 -0.11 -16.39 23.11
C TYR A 288 0.53 -16.86 24.41
N ASN A 289 0.63 -18.17 24.59
CA ASN A 289 1.50 -18.79 25.58
C ASN A 289 2.28 -19.92 24.89
N PRO A 290 3.61 -20.00 25.05
CA PRO A 290 4.45 -20.98 24.35
C PRO A 290 4.18 -22.43 24.74
N ASP A 291 3.66 -22.67 25.95
CA ASP A 291 3.33 -23.99 26.48
C ASP A 291 1.86 -24.36 26.26
N PHE A 292 1.08 -23.47 25.62
CA PHE A 292 -0.32 -23.70 25.30
C PHE A 292 -0.53 -23.93 23.81
N SER A 293 -1.24 -25.01 23.46
CA SER A 293 -1.47 -25.41 22.06
C SER A 293 -2.46 -24.51 21.30
N TRP A 294 -3.00 -23.48 21.94
CA TRP A 294 -3.98 -22.57 21.38
C TRP A 294 -3.58 -21.11 21.61
N MET A 295 -3.84 -20.25 20.64
CA MET A 295 -3.91 -18.80 20.84
C MET A 295 -5.37 -18.44 21.10
N LEU A 296 -5.61 -17.59 22.10
CA LEU A 296 -6.97 -17.16 22.45
C LEU A 296 -7.21 -15.77 21.89
N LYS A 297 -8.27 -15.62 21.10
CA LYS A 297 -8.67 -14.34 20.51
C LYS A 297 -9.95 -13.85 21.19
N PHE A 298 -9.78 -12.85 22.04
CA PHE A 298 -10.85 -12.26 22.83
C PHE A 298 -11.56 -11.11 22.12
N SER A 299 -12.80 -10.87 22.53
CA SER A 299 -13.39 -9.55 22.40
C SER A 299 -12.61 -8.55 23.25
N LEU A 300 -12.50 -7.32 22.75
CA LEU A 300 -11.89 -6.21 23.46
C LEU A 300 -12.60 -4.92 23.06
N HIS A 301 -13.32 -4.28 24.00
CA HIS A 301 -14.04 -3.03 23.79
C HIS A 301 -13.13 -1.79 23.72
N VAL A 302 -12.07 -1.91 22.93
CA VAL A 302 -11.10 -0.85 22.63
C VAL A 302 -11.20 -0.53 21.14
N LEU A 303 -11.40 0.74 20.82
CA LEU A 303 -11.43 1.21 19.43
C LEU A 303 -10.00 1.28 18.91
N MET A 304 -9.67 0.41 17.95
CA MET A 304 -8.34 0.31 17.34
C MET A 304 -8.43 0.41 15.84
N THR A 305 -7.56 1.22 15.24
CA THR A 305 -7.64 1.67 13.85
C THR A 305 -9.03 2.23 13.53
N GLY A 306 -9.94 1.46 12.93
CA GLY A 306 -11.26 1.89 12.47
C GLY A 306 -12.43 1.09 13.02
N SER A 307 -12.24 0.24 14.04
CA SER A 307 -13.33 -0.61 14.58
C SER A 307 -13.11 -0.93 16.05
N VAL A 308 -14.19 -1.05 16.82
CA VAL A 308 -14.14 -1.68 18.15
C VAL A 308 -13.80 -3.16 17.96
N ARG A 309 -12.92 -3.70 18.80
CA ARG A 309 -12.30 -5.01 18.58
C ARG A 309 -13.00 -6.14 19.31
N THR A 310 -14.32 -6.15 19.23
CA THR A 310 -15.16 -7.26 19.69
C THR A 310 -15.22 -8.38 18.65
N ASN A 311 -15.54 -9.59 19.10
CA ASN A 311 -15.90 -10.72 18.23
C ASN A 311 -17.43 -10.76 18.15
N SER A 312 -17.99 -10.51 16.98
CA SER A 312 -19.42 -10.70 16.77
C SER A 312 -19.76 -12.19 16.64
N LEU A 313 -21.04 -12.55 16.83
CA LEU A 313 -21.53 -13.91 16.52
C LEU A 313 -21.21 -14.35 15.08
N LYS A 314 -21.21 -13.40 14.13
CA LYS A 314 -20.84 -13.65 12.74
C LYS A 314 -19.36 -14.01 12.61
N ASP A 315 -18.48 -13.36 13.37
CA ASP A 315 -17.05 -13.67 13.37
C ASP A 315 -16.79 -15.07 13.94
N LEU A 316 -17.47 -15.43 15.04
CA LEU A 316 -17.40 -16.79 15.61
C LEU A 316 -17.85 -17.84 14.60
N ASN A 317 -18.99 -17.62 13.94
CA ASN A 317 -19.49 -18.52 12.90
C ASN A 317 -18.49 -18.65 11.75
N ARG A 318 -17.89 -17.55 11.28
CA ARG A 318 -16.91 -17.58 10.18
C ARG A 318 -15.61 -18.27 10.54
N GLY A 319 -15.11 -18.09 11.76
CA GLY A 319 -13.93 -18.82 12.26
C GLY A 319 -14.15 -20.33 12.23
N TYR A 320 -15.28 -20.79 12.79
CA TYR A 320 -15.67 -22.20 12.78
C TYR A 320 -15.94 -22.74 11.35
N ALA A 321 -16.70 -21.99 10.54
CA ALA A 321 -17.02 -22.35 9.17
C ALA A 321 -15.77 -22.50 8.29
N SER A 322 -14.78 -21.63 8.47
CA SER A 322 -13.50 -21.73 7.77
C SER A 322 -12.74 -23.00 8.12
N ALA A 323 -12.83 -23.43 9.38
CA ALA A 323 -12.21 -24.67 9.84
C ALA A 323 -12.91 -25.91 9.26
N ILE A 324 -14.24 -25.90 9.20
CA ILE A 324 -15.05 -26.93 8.50
C ILE A 324 -14.69 -27.01 7.02
N TRP A 325 -14.68 -25.86 6.34
CA TRP A 325 -14.33 -25.80 4.92
C TRP A 325 -12.91 -26.33 4.67
N TRP A 326 -11.95 -25.97 5.53
CA TRP A 326 -10.59 -26.46 5.37
C TRP A 326 -10.48 -27.97 5.61
N GLN A 327 -11.20 -28.55 6.57
CA GLN A 327 -11.19 -30.02 6.74
C GLN A 327 -11.62 -30.75 5.45
N HIS A 328 -12.53 -30.14 4.67
CA HIS A 328 -12.98 -30.69 3.40
C HIS A 328 -11.92 -30.57 2.29
N GLU A 329 -11.17 -29.46 2.21
CA GLU A 329 -10.25 -29.17 1.09
C GLU A 329 -8.75 -29.40 1.38
N LYS A 330 -8.33 -29.44 2.66
CA LYS A 330 -6.93 -29.46 3.09
C LYS A 330 -6.10 -30.54 2.39
N ALA A 331 -6.61 -31.77 2.37
CA ALA A 331 -5.87 -32.90 1.82
C ALA A 331 -5.60 -32.76 0.32
N SER A 332 -6.52 -32.15 -0.45
CA SER A 332 -6.33 -31.93 -1.88
C SER A 332 -5.32 -30.81 -2.16
N PHE A 333 -5.33 -29.79 -1.30
CA PHE A 333 -4.48 -28.61 -1.44
C PHE A 333 -3.03 -28.86 -0.99
N GLU A 334 -2.82 -29.42 0.21
CA GLU A 334 -1.49 -29.60 0.79
C GLU A 334 -0.62 -30.62 0.04
N VAL A 335 -1.22 -31.45 -0.84
CA VAL A 335 -0.47 -32.33 -1.74
C VAL A 335 0.45 -31.55 -2.66
N ASN A 336 0.01 -30.39 -3.16
CA ASN A 336 0.80 -29.55 -4.06
C ASN A 336 1.46 -28.37 -3.33
N PHE A 337 0.90 -27.94 -2.21
CA PHE A 337 1.35 -26.76 -1.46
C PHE A 337 1.53 -27.06 0.02
N PRO A 338 2.47 -27.94 0.40
CA PRO A 338 2.66 -28.33 1.80
C PRO A 338 3.17 -27.16 2.66
N ASP A 339 3.84 -26.17 2.06
CA ASP A 339 4.45 -25.03 2.75
C ASP A 339 3.55 -23.80 2.86
N PHE A 340 2.31 -23.87 2.36
CA PHE A 340 1.31 -22.83 2.54
C PHE A 340 0.23 -23.30 3.50
N LYS A 341 0.16 -22.69 4.68
CA LYS A 341 -0.69 -23.11 5.80
C LYS A 341 -1.74 -22.05 6.12
N LEU A 342 -2.94 -22.52 6.46
CA LEU A 342 -4.00 -21.70 7.03
C LEU A 342 -4.10 -22.02 8.52
N LEU A 343 -3.95 -21.01 9.38
CA LEU A 343 -4.30 -21.09 10.79
C LEU A 343 -5.79 -20.86 10.95
N LEU A 344 -6.42 -21.74 11.70
CA LEU A 344 -7.87 -21.82 11.81
C LEU A 344 -8.33 -21.64 13.25
N GLU A 345 -9.63 -21.39 13.39
CA GLU A 345 -10.33 -21.25 14.66
C GLU A 345 -11.33 -22.41 14.83
N PRO A 346 -10.86 -23.65 15.05
CA PRO A 346 -11.71 -24.84 15.04
C PRO A 346 -12.69 -24.92 16.21
N SER A 347 -12.53 -24.09 17.24
CA SER A 347 -13.43 -24.00 18.37
C SER A 347 -13.73 -22.55 18.71
N THR A 348 -15.00 -22.25 18.97
CA THR A 348 -15.51 -20.92 19.32
C THR A 348 -16.51 -21.03 20.46
N LEU A 349 -16.53 -20.02 21.32
CA LEU A 349 -17.38 -19.97 22.50
C LEU A 349 -18.05 -18.60 22.60
N SER A 350 -19.35 -18.60 22.89
CA SER A 350 -20.14 -17.40 23.19
C SER A 350 -21.01 -17.61 24.42
N VAL A 351 -21.31 -16.50 25.11
CA VAL A 351 -22.16 -16.49 26.30
C VAL A 351 -23.45 -15.72 26.01
N HIS A 352 -24.58 -16.29 26.41
CA HIS A 352 -25.90 -15.72 26.21
C HIS A 352 -26.68 -15.68 27.53
N TYR A 353 -27.33 -14.55 27.80
CA TYR A 353 -28.21 -14.39 28.94
C TYR A 353 -29.53 -13.75 28.48
N GLU A 354 -30.66 -14.36 28.84
CA GLU A 354 -32.01 -13.96 28.43
C GLU A 354 -32.17 -13.70 26.92
N GLY A 355 -31.46 -14.48 26.09
CA GLY A 355 -31.50 -14.38 24.63
C GLY A 355 -30.63 -13.28 24.03
N LYS A 356 -29.83 -12.57 24.84
CA LYS A 356 -28.83 -11.59 24.39
C LYS A 356 -27.42 -12.19 24.48
N ASN A 357 -26.58 -11.93 23.47
CA ASN A 357 -25.16 -12.27 23.53
C ASN A 357 -24.43 -11.26 24.42
N MET A 358 -23.54 -11.76 25.29
CA MET A 358 -22.57 -10.96 26.03
C MET A 358 -21.24 -10.94 25.27
N ASP A 359 -21.06 -9.94 24.40
CA ASP A 359 -19.94 -9.93 23.45
C ASP A 359 -18.57 -9.97 24.13
N SER A 360 -18.45 -9.43 25.35
CA SER A 360 -17.24 -9.47 26.19
C SER A 360 -16.67 -10.87 26.41
N LEU A 361 -17.51 -11.92 26.37
CA LEU A 361 -17.11 -13.31 26.63
C LEU A 361 -17.03 -14.16 25.36
N ASN A 362 -17.08 -13.54 24.17
CA ASN A 362 -16.91 -14.23 22.89
C ASN A 362 -15.42 -14.54 22.61
N ILE A 363 -15.11 -15.80 22.36
CA ILE A 363 -13.72 -16.29 22.19
C ILE A 363 -13.61 -17.14 20.92
N LEU A 364 -12.56 -16.89 20.13
CA LEU A 364 -12.07 -17.84 19.13
C LEU A 364 -10.78 -18.50 19.61
N LEU A 365 -10.72 -19.83 19.51
CA LEU A 365 -9.53 -20.62 19.82
C LEU A 365 -8.80 -20.93 18.53
N ARG A 366 -7.64 -20.32 18.33
CA ARG A 366 -6.80 -20.50 17.13
C ARG A 366 -5.68 -21.50 17.39
N GLU A 367 -5.38 -22.35 16.44
CA GLU A 367 -4.26 -23.29 16.54
C GLU A 367 -2.91 -22.56 16.77
N ASN A 368 -2.10 -23.04 17.72
CA ASN A 368 -0.73 -22.57 17.93
C ASN A 368 0.29 -23.63 17.46
N PRO A 369 0.88 -23.49 16.25
CA PRO A 369 1.87 -24.45 15.75
C PRO A 369 3.31 -24.09 16.10
N PHE A 370 3.56 -22.98 16.81
CA PHE A 370 4.90 -22.41 16.96
C PHE A 370 5.54 -22.78 18.29
N SER A 371 6.75 -23.33 18.22
CA SER A 371 7.63 -23.55 19.36
C SER A 371 8.60 -22.38 19.54
N ASN A 372 9.23 -22.30 20.73
CA ASN A 372 10.26 -21.28 21.02
C ASN A 372 11.51 -21.39 20.14
N GLU A 373 11.75 -22.55 19.53
CA GLU A 373 12.90 -22.80 18.65
C GLU A 373 12.62 -22.36 17.20
N ASP A 374 11.35 -22.21 16.82
CA ASP A 374 10.98 -21.82 15.47
C ASP A 374 11.39 -20.38 15.19
N LYS A 375 11.95 -20.17 14.00
CA LYS A 375 12.23 -18.83 13.46
C LYS A 375 11.02 -18.39 12.64
N VAL A 376 10.31 -17.38 13.11
CA VAL A 376 9.07 -16.88 12.50
C VAL A 376 9.12 -15.36 12.48
N ILE A 377 8.84 -14.79 11.31
CA ILE A 377 8.72 -13.35 11.15
C ILE A 377 7.32 -13.00 10.67
N LEU A 378 6.65 -12.15 11.44
CA LEU A 378 5.47 -11.43 10.98
C LEU A 378 5.85 -10.47 9.83
N LEU A 379 5.19 -10.59 8.68
CA LEU A 379 5.50 -9.76 7.51
C LEU A 379 5.40 -8.26 7.83
N ALA A 380 4.44 -7.84 8.65
CA ALA A 380 4.29 -6.45 9.07
C ALA A 380 5.57 -5.85 9.67
N ARG A 381 6.41 -6.65 10.32
CA ARG A 381 7.69 -6.17 10.83
C ARG A 381 8.67 -5.83 9.71
N LEU A 382 8.74 -6.67 8.68
CA LEU A 382 9.58 -6.43 7.50
C LEU A 382 9.05 -5.27 6.64
N CYS A 383 7.79 -4.89 6.78
CA CYS A 383 7.20 -3.73 6.10
C CYS A 383 7.28 -2.42 6.92
N GLN A 384 8.02 -2.43 8.04
CA GLN A 384 8.26 -1.28 8.92
C GLN A 384 9.76 -0.97 8.95
N ASP A 385 10.16 -0.03 8.09
CA ASP A 385 11.55 0.38 7.88
C ASP A 385 11.98 1.59 8.73
N GLU A 386 11.25 1.90 9.79
CA GLU A 386 11.59 3.00 10.68
C GLU A 386 12.98 2.78 11.29
N SER A 387 13.90 3.69 11.00
CA SER A 387 15.21 3.70 11.63
C SER A 387 15.15 4.34 13.01
N THR A 388 15.80 3.77 14.01
CA THR A 388 15.98 4.42 15.32
C THR A 388 17.44 4.33 15.77
N ASP A 389 18.04 5.48 16.08
CA ASP A 389 19.47 5.65 16.40
C ASP A 389 20.43 4.92 15.41
N GLY A 390 20.04 4.85 14.13
CA GLY A 390 20.82 4.23 13.05
C GLY A 390 20.53 2.73 12.83
N PHE A 391 19.72 2.10 13.68
CA PHE A 391 19.24 0.73 13.47
C PHE A 391 17.98 0.73 12.59
N ASN A 392 18.01 -0.04 11.51
CA ASN A 392 16.84 -0.34 10.66
C ASN A 392 16.67 -1.86 10.63
N PHE A 393 15.50 -2.34 11.09
CA PHE A 393 15.25 -3.78 11.23
C PHE A 393 15.34 -4.53 9.90
N THR A 394 14.68 -4.02 8.85
CA THR A 394 14.67 -4.63 7.52
C THR A 394 16.10 -4.79 6.98
N ALA A 395 16.90 -3.72 7.06
CA ALA A 395 18.30 -3.73 6.62
C ALA A 395 19.14 -4.70 7.44
N HIS A 396 18.95 -4.74 8.77
CA HIS A 396 19.65 -5.66 9.65
C HIS A 396 19.27 -7.13 9.37
N PHE A 397 17.98 -7.41 9.16
CA PHE A 397 17.48 -8.73 8.80
C PHE A 397 18.15 -9.25 7.53
N PHE A 398 18.13 -8.48 6.44
CA PHE A 398 18.74 -8.93 5.18
C PHE A 398 20.26 -9.04 5.26
N LYS A 399 20.94 -8.23 6.09
CA LYS A 399 22.36 -8.42 6.40
C LYS A 399 22.60 -9.75 7.13
N ASN A 400 21.73 -10.15 8.05
CA ASN A 400 21.84 -11.45 8.72
C ASN A 400 21.59 -12.61 7.75
N VAL A 401 20.59 -12.50 6.86
CA VAL A 401 20.39 -13.48 5.77
C VAL A 401 21.64 -13.59 4.90
N ALA A 402 22.22 -12.45 4.51
CA ALA A 402 23.44 -12.39 3.71
C ALA A 402 24.63 -13.07 4.39
N ASN A 403 24.80 -12.82 5.70
CA ASN A 403 25.83 -13.45 6.51
C ASN A 403 25.64 -14.98 6.61
N GLN A 404 24.41 -15.47 6.79
CA GLN A 404 24.12 -16.91 6.83
C GLN A 404 24.39 -17.60 5.49
N LEU A 405 24.11 -16.90 4.39
CA LEU A 405 24.35 -17.40 3.03
C LEU A 405 25.80 -17.22 2.54
N GLY A 406 26.58 -16.34 3.17
CA GLY A 406 27.93 -15.99 2.72
C GLY A 406 27.94 -15.21 1.40
N ILE A 407 26.92 -14.37 1.15
CA ILE A 407 26.76 -13.59 -0.09
C ILE A 407 26.54 -12.10 0.21
N ASP A 408 26.48 -11.28 -0.85
CA ASP A 408 26.16 -9.87 -0.74
C ASP A 408 24.69 -9.62 -0.33
N ALA A 409 24.44 -8.54 0.42
CA ALA A 409 23.13 -8.23 0.97
C ALA A 409 22.06 -7.91 -0.08
N GLU A 410 22.43 -7.33 -1.23
CA GLU A 410 21.50 -7.15 -2.36
C GLU A 410 21.02 -8.52 -2.86
N LYS A 411 21.97 -9.44 -3.10
CA LYS A 411 21.67 -10.79 -3.58
C LYS A 411 20.82 -11.57 -2.58
N ALA A 412 21.13 -11.45 -1.29
CA ALA A 412 20.35 -12.08 -0.24
C ALA A 412 18.90 -11.56 -0.20
N ALA A 413 18.70 -10.25 -0.32
CA ALA A 413 17.37 -9.65 -0.38
C ALA A 413 16.57 -10.13 -1.61
N ILE A 414 17.21 -10.21 -2.77
CA ILE A 414 16.60 -10.71 -4.01
C ILE A 414 16.18 -12.18 -3.86
N ILE A 415 17.08 -13.06 -3.42
CA ILE A 415 16.77 -14.50 -3.23
C ILE A 415 15.63 -14.69 -2.23
N TRP A 416 15.67 -13.95 -1.13
CA TRP A 416 14.62 -14.00 -0.12
C TRP A 416 13.26 -13.56 -0.70
N PHE A 417 13.24 -12.45 -1.45
CA PHE A 417 12.04 -11.92 -2.07
C PHE A 417 11.46 -12.90 -3.11
N GLU A 418 12.29 -13.46 -3.99
CA GLU A 418 11.88 -14.49 -4.96
C GLU A 418 11.26 -15.71 -4.26
N LYS A 419 11.90 -16.22 -3.20
CA LYS A 419 11.38 -17.37 -2.44
C LYS A 419 10.06 -17.03 -1.75
N TYR A 420 9.94 -15.84 -1.19
CA TYR A 420 8.71 -15.35 -0.57
C TYR A 420 7.55 -15.25 -1.57
N VAL A 421 7.77 -14.62 -2.73
CA VAL A 421 6.77 -14.45 -3.79
C VAL A 421 6.32 -15.82 -4.31
N ASN A 422 7.26 -16.73 -4.56
CA ASN A 422 6.95 -18.09 -5.03
C ASN A 422 6.13 -18.90 -4.03
N LEU A 423 6.46 -18.83 -2.74
CA LEU A 423 5.70 -19.49 -1.67
C LEU A 423 4.29 -18.92 -1.49
N LEU A 424 4.04 -17.69 -1.93
CA LEU A 424 2.75 -17.00 -1.75
C LEU A 424 1.85 -17.10 -2.99
N LEU A 425 2.35 -16.73 -4.17
CA LEU A 425 1.49 -16.46 -5.34
C LEU A 425 0.82 -17.71 -5.89
N SER A 426 1.59 -18.77 -6.13
CA SER A 426 1.08 -20.03 -6.69
C SER A 426 -0.03 -20.66 -5.82
N PRO A 427 0.17 -20.87 -4.50
CA PRO A 427 -0.89 -21.42 -3.65
C PRO A 427 -2.10 -20.49 -3.52
N LEU A 428 -1.90 -19.17 -3.43
CA LEU A 428 -3.00 -18.22 -3.34
C LEU A 428 -3.83 -18.20 -4.64
N ASN A 429 -3.18 -18.23 -5.80
CA ASN A 429 -3.86 -18.33 -7.09
C ASN A 429 -4.65 -19.63 -7.20
N ARG A 430 -4.09 -20.76 -6.73
CA ARG A 430 -4.80 -22.04 -6.69
C ARG A 430 -6.03 -22.00 -5.79
N LEU A 431 -5.91 -21.45 -4.57
CA LEU A 431 -7.05 -21.27 -3.65
C LEU A 431 -8.16 -20.46 -4.31
N TYR A 432 -7.79 -19.32 -4.89
CA TYR A 432 -8.73 -18.39 -5.49
C TYR A 432 -9.39 -18.96 -6.75
N ASN A 433 -8.60 -19.56 -7.65
CA ASN A 433 -9.08 -20.01 -8.95
C ASN A 433 -9.85 -21.32 -8.88
N GLN A 434 -9.34 -22.32 -8.14
CA GLN A 434 -9.89 -23.70 -8.15
C GLN A 434 -10.76 -24.04 -6.94
N LEU A 435 -10.52 -23.38 -5.80
CA LEU A 435 -11.30 -23.60 -4.58
C LEU A 435 -12.25 -22.46 -4.26
N GLY A 436 -12.14 -21.34 -4.99
CA GLY A 436 -12.95 -20.15 -4.79
C GLY A 436 -12.59 -19.36 -3.54
N MET A 437 -11.56 -19.76 -2.79
CA MET A 437 -11.21 -19.20 -1.48
C MET A 437 -10.12 -18.13 -1.60
N ALA A 438 -10.28 -17.02 -0.89
CA ALA A 438 -9.21 -16.04 -0.68
C ALA A 438 -9.13 -15.66 0.79
N PRO A 439 -8.01 -15.98 1.47
CA PRO A 439 -7.73 -15.44 2.79
C PRO A 439 -7.20 -14.01 2.70
N GLU A 440 -7.34 -13.23 3.79
CA GLU A 440 -6.79 -11.87 3.87
C GLU A 440 -5.27 -11.89 4.08
N VAL A 441 -4.52 -11.85 2.99
CA VAL A 441 -3.04 -11.93 2.97
C VAL A 441 -2.33 -10.59 3.19
N HIS A 442 -2.90 -9.71 4.02
CA HIS A 442 -2.24 -8.46 4.40
C HIS A 442 -1.10 -8.68 5.41
N GLN A 443 -0.28 -7.67 5.66
CA GLN A 443 0.98 -7.82 6.41
C GLN A 443 0.83 -8.44 7.81
N GLN A 444 -0.22 -8.07 8.56
CA GLN A 444 -0.45 -8.61 9.91
C GLN A 444 -0.93 -10.07 9.92
N ASN A 445 -1.48 -10.57 8.82
CA ASN A 445 -2.03 -11.93 8.76
C ASN A 445 -1.05 -12.95 8.18
N LEU A 446 0.16 -12.52 7.83
CA LEU A 446 1.19 -13.38 7.24
C LEU A 446 2.38 -13.56 8.17
N LEU A 447 2.60 -14.81 8.56
CA LEU A 447 3.75 -15.27 9.32
C LEU A 447 4.63 -16.10 8.40
N VAL A 448 5.90 -15.73 8.29
CA VAL A 448 6.89 -16.42 7.46
C VAL A 448 7.79 -17.24 8.39
N LYS A 449 7.64 -18.57 8.35
CA LYS A 449 8.57 -19.48 9.02
C LYS A 449 9.86 -19.56 8.20
N LEU A 450 11.00 -19.39 8.85
CA LEU A 450 12.31 -19.34 8.23
C LEU A 450 13.06 -20.66 8.45
N ASP A 451 13.89 -21.03 7.47
CA ASP A 451 14.86 -22.12 7.64
C ASP A 451 16.12 -21.66 8.42
N HIS A 452 17.06 -22.58 8.62
CA HIS A 452 18.33 -22.33 9.30
C HIS A 452 19.20 -21.25 8.64
N GLN A 453 18.96 -20.90 7.37
CA GLN A 453 19.65 -19.83 6.63
C GLN A 453 18.84 -18.53 6.63
N LEU A 454 17.76 -18.47 7.41
CA LEU A 454 16.81 -17.34 7.49
C LEU A 454 16.05 -17.08 6.18
N LEU A 455 15.98 -18.07 5.28
CA LEU A 455 15.19 -17.97 4.06
C LEU A 455 13.74 -18.44 4.32
N PRO A 456 12.73 -17.89 3.59
CA PRO A 456 11.33 -18.32 3.74
C PRO A 456 11.20 -19.83 3.51
N GLN A 457 10.67 -20.57 4.47
CA GLN A 457 10.42 -22.01 4.35
C GLN A 457 8.93 -22.28 4.13
N SER A 458 8.09 -21.71 4.99
CA SER A 458 6.64 -21.89 4.93
C SER A 458 5.93 -20.59 5.27
N ILE A 459 4.75 -20.39 4.69
CA ILE A 459 3.86 -19.25 4.95
C ILE A 459 2.66 -19.75 5.73
N TYR A 460 2.34 -19.03 6.81
CA TYR A 460 1.12 -19.22 7.58
C TYR A 460 0.25 -17.97 7.41
N VAL A 461 -0.97 -18.16 6.90
CA VAL A 461 -2.01 -17.15 6.90
C VAL A 461 -2.88 -17.37 8.12
N ARG A 462 -3.21 -16.30 8.85
CA ARG A 462 -4.09 -16.35 10.03
C ARG A 462 -5.35 -15.50 9.83
N ASP A 463 -6.23 -15.57 10.82
CA ASP A 463 -7.52 -14.88 10.88
C ASP A 463 -8.60 -15.54 10.03
N GLY A 464 -9.04 -16.71 10.47
CA GLY A 464 -10.00 -17.56 9.76
C GLY A 464 -11.34 -16.86 9.50
N GLN A 465 -11.77 -15.97 10.39
CA GLN A 465 -12.92 -15.11 10.16
C GLN A 465 -12.88 -14.28 8.85
N GLY A 466 -11.67 -14.02 8.31
CA GLY A 466 -11.44 -13.28 7.07
C GLY A 466 -11.30 -14.16 5.83
N TYR A 467 -11.49 -15.48 5.95
CA TYR A 467 -11.39 -16.38 4.80
C TYR A 467 -12.72 -16.39 4.05
N LEU A 468 -12.72 -15.87 2.82
CA LEU A 468 -13.93 -15.65 2.04
C LEU A 468 -13.93 -16.46 0.75
N ILE A 469 -15.11 -16.91 0.34
CA ILE A 469 -15.32 -17.75 -0.84
C ILE A 469 -16.12 -16.98 -1.90
N LYS A 470 -15.73 -17.11 -3.17
CA LYS A 470 -16.48 -16.61 -4.31
C LYS A 470 -17.89 -17.18 -4.34
N GLU A 471 -18.89 -16.32 -4.48
CA GLU A 471 -20.30 -16.71 -4.59
C GLU A 471 -20.54 -17.68 -5.75
N SER A 472 -19.79 -17.57 -6.85
CA SER A 472 -19.84 -18.52 -7.97
C SER A 472 -19.50 -19.97 -7.60
N PHE A 473 -18.86 -20.21 -6.44
CA PHE A 473 -18.51 -21.54 -5.95
C PHE A 473 -19.57 -22.13 -5.01
N LYS A 474 -20.67 -21.44 -4.76
CA LYS A 474 -21.71 -21.90 -3.82
C LYS A 474 -22.32 -23.25 -4.21
N GLU A 475 -22.49 -23.50 -5.51
CA GLU A 475 -22.99 -24.80 -6.01
C GLU A 475 -22.02 -25.96 -5.71
N LYS A 476 -20.69 -25.71 -5.80
CA LYS A 476 -19.66 -26.71 -5.47
C LYS A 476 -19.79 -27.20 -4.02
N TYR A 477 -20.10 -26.29 -3.10
CA TYR A 477 -20.16 -26.56 -1.67
C TYR A 477 -21.58 -26.81 -1.13
N GLN A 478 -22.58 -27.00 -2.00
CA GLN A 478 -23.97 -27.14 -1.58
C GLN A 478 -24.23 -28.25 -0.55
N ASN A 479 -23.50 -29.37 -0.61
CA ASN A 479 -23.66 -30.46 0.34
C ASN A 479 -23.02 -30.12 1.69
N LEU A 480 -21.84 -29.49 1.66
CA LEU A 480 -21.18 -29.00 2.86
C LEU A 480 -22.04 -27.95 3.58
N ILE A 481 -22.69 -27.05 2.83
CA ILE A 481 -23.62 -26.05 3.39
C ILE A 481 -24.86 -26.70 4.02
N LYS A 482 -25.36 -27.81 3.44
CA LYS A 482 -26.49 -28.55 4.05
C LYS A 482 -26.12 -29.17 5.38
N ASP A 483 -24.91 -29.72 5.48
CA ASP A 483 -24.40 -30.36 6.69
C ASP A 483 -23.96 -29.32 7.74
N TYR A 484 -23.44 -28.17 7.28
CA TYR A 484 -22.92 -27.07 8.09
C TYR A 484 -23.38 -25.71 7.51
N PRO A 485 -24.57 -25.22 7.91
CA PRO A 485 -25.14 -23.99 7.37
C PRO A 485 -24.26 -22.74 7.54
N GLU A 486 -23.39 -22.71 8.54
CA GLU A 486 -22.46 -21.60 8.80
C GLU A 486 -21.47 -21.35 7.66
N VAL A 487 -21.18 -22.37 6.84
CA VAL A 487 -20.33 -22.23 5.65
C VAL A 487 -20.91 -21.22 4.66
N GLU A 488 -22.22 -20.99 4.70
CA GLU A 488 -22.88 -19.95 3.90
C GLU A 488 -22.38 -18.53 4.22
N ASP A 489 -21.91 -18.26 5.44
CA ASP A 489 -21.41 -16.94 5.88
C ASP A 489 -20.05 -16.54 5.25
N LEU A 490 -19.36 -17.51 4.63
CA LEU A 490 -18.08 -17.30 3.95
C LEU A 490 -18.25 -16.72 2.54
N PHE A 491 -19.42 -16.87 1.92
CA PHE A 491 -19.61 -16.49 0.52
C PHE A 491 -19.78 -14.98 0.34
N ILE A 492 -19.12 -14.45 -0.68
CA ILE A 492 -19.20 -13.05 -1.08
C ILE A 492 -19.10 -12.93 -2.62
N ARG A 493 -19.70 -11.87 -3.17
CA ARG A 493 -19.66 -11.58 -4.61
C ARG A 493 -18.23 -11.60 -5.15
N ASP A 494 -18.02 -12.29 -6.26
CA ASP A 494 -16.71 -12.52 -6.89
C ASP A 494 -15.90 -11.24 -7.12
N GLU A 495 -16.53 -10.21 -7.71
CA GLU A 495 -15.90 -8.91 -7.97
C GLU A 495 -15.43 -8.24 -6.69
N ARG A 496 -16.26 -8.28 -5.63
CA ARG A 496 -15.90 -7.74 -4.32
C ARG A 496 -14.75 -8.50 -3.69
N LEU A 497 -14.72 -9.83 -3.81
CA LEU A 497 -13.60 -10.62 -3.31
C LEU A 497 -12.31 -10.29 -4.06
N LEU A 498 -12.39 -10.08 -5.38
CA LEU A 498 -11.25 -9.68 -6.20
C LEU A 498 -10.67 -8.34 -5.71
N ASP A 499 -11.51 -7.33 -5.43
CA ASP A 499 -11.04 -6.06 -4.86
C ASP A 499 -10.33 -6.24 -3.52
N ILE A 500 -10.92 -7.04 -2.62
CA ILE A 500 -10.38 -7.30 -1.27
C ILE A 500 -9.04 -8.01 -1.36
N VAL A 501 -8.97 -9.14 -2.08
CA VAL A 501 -7.75 -9.95 -2.18
C VAL A 501 -6.65 -9.20 -2.93
N SER A 502 -7.00 -8.43 -3.97
CA SER A 502 -6.03 -7.64 -4.73
C SER A 502 -5.44 -6.51 -3.89
N HIS A 503 -6.26 -5.82 -3.10
CA HIS A 503 -5.76 -4.80 -2.17
C HIS A 503 -4.82 -5.42 -1.12
N HIS A 504 -5.22 -6.53 -0.49
CA HIS A 504 -4.41 -7.20 0.53
C HIS A 504 -3.08 -7.71 -0.04
N LEU A 505 -3.10 -8.36 -1.20
CA LEU A 505 -1.92 -8.94 -1.83
C LEU A 505 -1.02 -7.88 -2.48
N LEU A 506 -1.56 -7.05 -3.37
CA LEU A 506 -0.74 -6.19 -4.22
C LEU A 506 -0.27 -4.94 -3.48
N VAL A 507 -1.13 -4.34 -2.65
CA VAL A 507 -0.87 -3.03 -2.02
C VAL A 507 -0.42 -3.18 -0.57
N SER A 508 -1.25 -3.82 0.26
CA SER A 508 -0.93 -3.96 1.67
C SER A 508 0.28 -4.86 1.87
N ASN A 509 0.48 -5.89 1.04
CA ASN A 509 1.59 -6.82 1.19
C ASN A 509 2.77 -6.49 0.27
N LEU A 510 2.67 -6.80 -1.03
CA LEU A 510 3.83 -6.80 -1.92
C LEU A 510 4.42 -5.39 -2.13
N SER A 511 3.58 -4.38 -2.37
CA SER A 511 4.03 -3.00 -2.54
C SER A 511 4.73 -2.44 -1.29
N ALA A 512 4.22 -2.79 -0.10
CA ALA A 512 4.82 -2.37 1.16
C ALA A 512 6.16 -3.05 1.41
N LEU A 513 6.26 -4.35 1.14
CA LEU A 513 7.52 -5.11 1.27
C LEU A 513 8.58 -4.59 0.29
N ILE A 514 8.20 -4.40 -0.98
CA ILE A 514 9.08 -3.81 -2.01
C ILE A 514 9.61 -2.45 -1.53
N SER A 515 8.73 -1.60 -1.00
CA SER A 515 9.14 -0.29 -0.51
C SER A 515 10.10 -0.36 0.66
N SER A 516 9.79 -1.20 1.65
CA SER A 516 10.63 -1.38 2.84
C SER A 516 12.03 -1.85 2.46
N ILE A 517 12.15 -2.85 1.56
CA ILE A 517 13.44 -3.29 1.02
C ILE A 517 14.12 -2.14 0.26
N GLY A 518 13.37 -1.45 -0.60
CA GLY A 518 13.86 -0.32 -1.40
C GLY A 518 14.50 0.79 -0.58
N LYS A 519 13.88 1.16 0.54
CA LYS A 519 14.34 2.23 1.44
C LYS A 519 15.62 1.88 2.18
N THR A 520 15.92 0.58 2.36
CA THR A 520 17.21 0.17 2.92
C THR A 520 18.39 0.46 1.99
N GLY A 521 18.13 0.67 0.69
CA GLY A 521 19.16 0.78 -0.34
C GLY A 521 19.82 -0.55 -0.71
N LEU A 522 19.38 -1.68 -0.16
CA LEU A 522 19.94 -3.00 -0.48
C LEU A 522 19.55 -3.49 -1.87
N ALA A 523 18.32 -3.24 -2.30
CA ALA A 523 17.87 -3.54 -3.65
C ALA A 523 16.96 -2.40 -4.12
N THR A 524 16.97 -2.07 -5.42
CA THR A 524 16.07 -1.04 -5.94
C THR A 524 14.64 -1.60 -6.03
N GLU A 525 13.63 -0.77 -5.72
CA GLU A 525 12.23 -1.16 -5.86
C GLU A 525 11.94 -1.65 -7.29
N ARG A 526 12.56 -1.01 -8.29
CA ARG A 526 12.42 -1.37 -9.70
C ARG A 526 12.87 -2.81 -9.99
N LYS A 527 14.01 -3.26 -9.45
CA LYS A 527 14.48 -4.66 -9.61
C LYS A 527 13.44 -5.64 -9.03
N LEU A 528 12.89 -5.36 -7.85
CA LEU A 528 11.88 -6.21 -7.21
C LEU A 528 10.56 -6.23 -7.98
N ILE A 529 10.13 -5.10 -8.54
CA ILE A 529 8.94 -5.01 -9.40
C ILE A 529 9.11 -5.86 -10.67
N HIS A 530 10.30 -5.91 -11.27
CA HIS A 530 10.56 -6.75 -12.44
C HIS A 530 10.47 -8.24 -12.10
N ILE A 531 10.99 -8.64 -10.95
CA ILE A 531 10.83 -10.01 -10.45
C ILE A 531 9.34 -10.33 -10.27
N LEU A 532 8.61 -9.45 -9.57
CA LEU A 532 7.19 -9.66 -9.32
C LEU A 532 6.36 -9.73 -10.60
N TYR A 533 6.65 -8.89 -11.60
CA TYR A 533 6.00 -8.94 -12.91
C TYR A 533 6.19 -10.32 -13.56
N ARG A 534 7.43 -10.82 -13.61
CA ARG A 534 7.76 -12.11 -14.23
C ARG A 534 7.09 -13.29 -13.52
N GLU A 535 7.01 -13.23 -12.19
CA GLU A 535 6.32 -14.27 -11.42
C GLU A 535 4.81 -14.28 -11.70
N PHE A 536 4.17 -13.11 -11.78
CA PHE A 536 2.77 -13.03 -12.20
C PHE A 536 2.56 -13.46 -13.66
N GLU A 537 3.46 -13.07 -14.57
CA GLU A 537 3.42 -13.45 -15.99
C GLU A 537 3.52 -14.98 -16.14
N SER A 538 4.54 -15.59 -15.55
CA SER A 538 4.73 -17.05 -15.52
C SER A 538 3.54 -17.79 -14.91
N LEU A 539 2.99 -17.27 -13.81
CA LEU A 539 1.80 -17.83 -13.18
C LEU A 539 0.55 -17.67 -14.05
N HIS A 540 0.39 -16.54 -14.75
CA HIS A 540 -0.73 -16.32 -15.66
C HIS A 540 -0.67 -17.24 -16.88
N GLU A 541 0.53 -17.48 -17.43
CA GLU A 541 0.73 -18.40 -18.56
C GLU A 541 0.45 -19.86 -18.17
N SER A 542 0.82 -20.26 -16.96
CA SER A 542 0.67 -21.64 -16.48
C SER A 542 -0.70 -21.94 -15.84
N GLU A 543 -1.25 -20.99 -15.08
CA GLU A 543 -2.55 -21.10 -14.39
C GLU A 543 -3.29 -19.75 -14.39
N PRO A 544 -3.89 -19.35 -15.52
CA PRO A 544 -4.57 -18.07 -15.63
C PRO A 544 -5.81 -18.00 -14.70
N SER A 545 -6.04 -16.81 -14.17
CA SER A 545 -7.17 -16.51 -13.28
C SER A 545 -7.54 -15.03 -13.38
N SER A 546 -8.72 -14.66 -12.87
CA SER A 546 -9.07 -13.23 -12.77
C SER A 546 -8.15 -12.47 -11.81
N LEU A 547 -7.46 -13.13 -10.87
CA LEU A 547 -6.48 -12.48 -9.99
C LEU A 547 -5.18 -12.13 -10.74
N THR A 548 -4.65 -13.07 -11.53
CA THR A 548 -3.42 -12.84 -12.33
C THR A 548 -3.67 -11.85 -13.47
N ASP A 549 -4.82 -11.95 -14.14
CA ASP A 549 -5.25 -10.98 -15.14
C ASP A 549 -5.40 -9.58 -14.53
N TYR A 550 -6.03 -9.48 -13.35
CA TYR A 550 -6.17 -8.21 -12.64
C TYR A 550 -4.80 -7.59 -12.31
N ALA A 551 -3.87 -8.38 -11.79
CA ALA A 551 -2.54 -7.91 -11.44
C ALA A 551 -1.77 -7.37 -12.66
N LEU A 552 -1.80 -8.07 -13.79
CA LEU A 552 -0.99 -7.73 -14.98
C LEU A 552 -1.64 -6.65 -15.86
N ASN A 553 -2.94 -6.78 -16.15
CA ASN A 553 -3.56 -6.11 -17.28
C ASN A 553 -4.41 -4.89 -16.89
N GLN A 554 -4.90 -4.82 -15.65
CA GLN A 554 -5.69 -3.66 -15.22
C GLN A 554 -4.82 -2.41 -15.17
N ARG A 555 -5.31 -1.31 -15.74
CA ARG A 555 -4.59 -0.03 -15.72
C ARG A 555 -4.45 0.55 -14.31
N TYR A 556 -5.45 0.32 -13.47
CA TYR A 556 -5.50 0.79 -12.10
C TYR A 556 -5.89 -0.34 -11.16
N TRP A 557 -5.24 -0.39 -10.00
CA TRP A 557 -5.64 -1.23 -8.89
C TRP A 557 -6.58 -0.47 -7.95
N ALA A 558 -7.55 -1.19 -7.41
CA ALA A 558 -8.44 -0.71 -6.37
C ALA A 558 -7.73 -0.78 -5.01
N VAL A 559 -7.75 0.31 -4.27
CA VAL A 559 -7.11 0.43 -2.95
C VAL A 559 -8.14 0.86 -1.94
N LYS A 560 -8.21 0.14 -0.83
CA LYS A 560 -9.06 0.49 0.30
C LYS A 560 -8.77 1.91 0.78
N SER A 561 -9.80 2.75 0.88
CA SER A 561 -9.71 4.14 1.31
C SER A 561 -9.76 4.26 2.84
N ASN A 562 -8.62 4.02 3.49
CA ASN A 562 -8.51 4.02 4.96
C ASN A 562 -8.64 5.44 5.54
N LEU A 563 -8.08 6.46 4.88
CA LEU A 563 -8.13 7.84 5.36
C LEU A 563 -9.54 8.42 5.20
N GLN A 564 -10.21 8.17 4.07
CA GLN A 564 -11.62 8.52 3.91
C GLN A 564 -12.48 7.83 4.96
N SER A 565 -12.28 6.53 5.20
CA SER A 565 -13.05 5.79 6.21
C SER A 565 -12.81 6.34 7.62
N ALA A 566 -11.58 6.74 7.93
CA ALA A 566 -11.21 7.34 9.21
C ALA A 566 -11.85 8.72 9.43
N VAL A 567 -11.88 9.57 8.40
CA VAL A 567 -12.51 10.90 8.46
C VAL A 567 -14.03 10.80 8.55
N SER A 568 -14.62 9.85 7.85
CA SER A 568 -16.07 9.60 7.86
C SER A 568 -16.56 8.77 9.06
N ASP A 569 -15.66 8.40 9.99
CA ASP A 569 -15.92 7.52 11.14
C ASP A 569 -16.69 6.23 10.79
N VAL A 570 -16.31 5.63 9.65
CA VAL A 570 -16.92 4.38 9.19
C VAL A 570 -16.30 3.21 9.95
N ASP A 571 -17.12 2.48 10.71
CA ASP A 571 -16.68 1.23 11.33
C ASP A 571 -16.50 0.14 10.27
N GLY A 572 -15.23 -0.14 9.95
CA GLY A 572 -14.87 -1.13 8.94
C GLY A 572 -15.09 -2.58 9.35
N GLY A 573 -15.27 -2.86 10.65
CA GLY A 573 -15.60 -4.18 11.17
C GLY A 573 -17.10 -4.49 11.08
N VAL A 574 -17.95 -3.50 11.35
CA VAL A 574 -19.42 -3.67 11.30
C VAL A 574 -19.97 -3.47 9.89
N ASN A 575 -19.44 -2.50 9.13
CA ASN A 575 -19.98 -2.12 7.83
C ASN A 575 -18.92 -2.17 6.71
N ALA A 576 -18.34 -3.35 6.47
CA ALA A 576 -17.36 -3.55 5.40
C ALA A 576 -17.87 -3.19 3.98
N ALA A 577 -19.19 -3.08 3.79
CA ALA A 577 -19.82 -2.67 2.54
C ALA A 577 -19.74 -1.15 2.27
N SER A 578 -19.59 -0.31 3.30
CA SER A 578 -19.47 1.15 3.14
C SER A 578 -18.04 1.63 2.89
N ILE A 579 -17.06 0.73 2.90
CA ILE A 579 -15.65 1.05 2.64
C ILE A 579 -15.46 1.30 1.14
N SER A 580 -15.09 2.54 0.79
CA SER A 580 -14.77 2.94 -0.58
C SER A 580 -13.37 2.49 -1.01
N TYR A 581 -13.16 2.43 -2.33
CA TYR A 581 -11.89 2.06 -2.94
C TYR A 581 -11.48 3.14 -3.94
N ALA A 582 -10.24 3.62 -3.81
CA ALA A 582 -9.61 4.52 -4.76
C ALA A 582 -8.88 3.74 -5.86
N LYS A 583 -8.60 4.42 -6.98
CA LYS A 583 -7.84 3.83 -8.10
C LYS A 583 -6.41 4.33 -8.06
N VAL A 584 -5.45 3.43 -7.86
CA VAL A 584 -4.02 3.73 -7.99
C VAL A 584 -3.48 3.11 -9.27
N PRO A 585 -2.54 3.75 -9.96
CA PRO A 585 -1.97 3.15 -11.15
C PRO A 585 -1.29 1.81 -10.88
N ASN A 586 -1.40 0.87 -11.83
CA ASN A 586 -0.81 -0.45 -11.69
C ASN A 586 0.73 -0.37 -11.56
N LEU A 587 1.26 -0.92 -10.47
CA LEU A 587 2.69 -0.94 -10.19
C LEU A 587 3.45 -1.81 -11.19
N LEU A 588 2.90 -2.95 -11.58
CA LEU A 588 3.57 -3.91 -12.48
C LEU A 588 3.83 -3.33 -13.87
N HIS A 589 3.07 -2.32 -14.28
CA HIS A 589 3.31 -1.59 -15.53
C HIS A 589 4.69 -0.92 -15.56
N LYS A 590 5.29 -0.65 -14.39
CA LYS A 590 6.65 -0.11 -14.26
C LYS A 590 7.73 -1.04 -14.83
N HIS A 591 7.41 -2.31 -15.12
CA HIS A 591 8.26 -3.20 -15.91
C HIS A 591 8.54 -2.66 -17.33
N PHE A 592 7.59 -1.91 -17.90
CA PHE A 592 7.67 -1.35 -19.25
C PHE A 592 8.02 0.15 -19.26
N PHE A 593 8.42 0.70 -18.13
CA PHE A 593 8.80 2.09 -18.05
C PHE A 593 10.20 2.32 -18.62
N SER A 594 10.38 3.37 -19.40
CA SER A 594 11.68 3.81 -19.90
C SER A 594 12.15 5.06 -19.16
N ASP A 595 13.11 4.89 -18.25
CA ASP A 595 13.79 6.01 -17.58
C ASP A 595 14.48 6.93 -18.59
N GLN A 596 15.03 6.37 -19.67
CA GLN A 596 15.63 7.14 -20.75
C GLN A 596 14.63 8.13 -21.37
N LEU A 597 13.36 7.76 -21.54
CA LEU A 597 12.34 8.64 -22.13
C LEU A 597 11.71 9.60 -21.13
N ILE A 598 11.49 9.17 -19.89
CA ILE A 598 10.67 9.93 -18.93
C ILE A 598 11.51 10.56 -17.81
N HIS A 599 12.59 9.91 -17.37
CA HIS A 599 13.52 10.42 -16.33
C HIS A 599 14.98 10.54 -16.83
N PRO A 600 15.22 11.21 -17.98
CA PRO A 600 16.59 11.40 -18.47
C PRO A 600 17.42 12.21 -17.46
N GLN A 601 18.70 11.92 -17.40
CA GLN A 601 19.68 12.60 -16.54
C GLN A 601 20.54 13.57 -17.35
N GLY A 602 20.82 14.72 -16.76
CA GLY A 602 21.65 15.75 -17.39
C GLY A 602 20.89 16.60 -18.41
N LYS A 603 21.64 17.49 -19.07
CA LYS A 603 21.11 18.53 -19.97
C LYS A 603 21.84 18.57 -21.32
N GLU A 604 22.72 17.60 -21.54
CA GLU A 604 23.61 17.54 -22.69
C GLU A 604 22.93 16.92 -23.91
N VAL A 605 23.48 17.18 -25.09
CA VAL A 605 23.05 16.54 -26.34
C VAL A 605 23.39 15.04 -26.30
N PHE A 606 22.38 14.19 -26.41
CA PHE A 606 22.55 12.72 -26.42
C PHE A 606 22.27 12.08 -27.77
N PHE A 607 21.72 12.84 -28.73
CA PHE A 607 21.40 12.38 -30.07
C PHE A 607 21.79 13.44 -31.09
N LYS A 608 22.49 13.03 -32.16
CA LYS A 608 22.83 13.90 -33.29
C LYS A 608 22.80 13.10 -34.59
N ARG A 609 22.12 13.61 -35.62
CA ARG A 609 21.96 12.95 -36.92
C ARG A 609 22.02 13.94 -38.07
N TYR A 610 22.79 13.61 -39.11
CA TYR A 610 22.83 14.38 -40.36
C TYR A 610 21.86 13.80 -41.40
N PHE A 611 21.09 14.68 -42.03
CA PHE A 611 20.15 14.38 -43.10
C PHE A 611 20.67 14.94 -44.42
N GLN A 612 21.30 14.08 -45.23
CA GLN A 612 21.98 14.48 -46.47
C GLN A 612 21.07 15.17 -47.50
N LYS A 613 19.80 14.74 -47.60
CA LYS A 613 18.86 15.28 -48.59
C LYS A 613 18.43 16.71 -48.26
N GLU A 614 18.20 16.98 -46.98
CA GLU A 614 17.78 18.29 -46.49
C GLU A 614 18.99 19.22 -46.23
N ASP A 615 20.19 18.65 -46.08
CA ASP A 615 21.43 19.28 -45.63
C ASP A 615 21.27 19.92 -44.24
N VAL A 616 20.75 19.12 -43.31
CA VAL A 616 20.44 19.53 -41.94
C VAL A 616 21.02 18.54 -40.95
N THR A 617 21.64 19.04 -39.88
CA THR A 617 21.99 18.25 -38.71
C THR A 617 20.98 18.48 -37.61
N ILE A 618 20.30 17.42 -37.17
CA ILE A 618 19.38 17.44 -36.03
C ILE A 618 20.13 16.99 -34.78
N SER A 619 19.92 17.67 -33.66
CA SER A 619 20.39 17.26 -32.34
C SER A 619 19.27 17.37 -31.31
N MET A 620 19.37 16.60 -30.23
CA MET A 620 18.36 16.57 -29.17
C MET A 620 19.00 16.45 -27.79
N ARG A 621 18.41 17.15 -26.82
CA ARG A 621 18.78 17.15 -25.39
C ARG A 621 17.53 17.26 -24.51
N PRO A 622 17.57 16.81 -23.24
CA PRO A 622 16.54 17.14 -22.28
C PRO A 622 16.43 18.66 -22.12
N ILE A 623 15.26 19.13 -21.70
CA ILE A 623 15.05 20.54 -21.38
C ILE A 623 15.96 20.98 -20.22
N ASP A 624 16.56 22.15 -20.35
CA ASP A 624 17.19 22.87 -19.26
C ASP A 624 16.23 23.98 -18.81
N LEU A 625 15.37 23.66 -17.83
CA LEU A 625 14.30 24.56 -17.42
C LEU A 625 14.77 26.00 -17.11
N GLU A 626 15.93 26.14 -16.47
CA GLU A 626 16.46 27.46 -16.09
C GLU A 626 16.88 28.32 -17.29
N ASN A 627 17.29 27.69 -18.40
CA ASN A 627 17.79 28.37 -19.60
C ASN A 627 16.79 28.38 -20.76
N ASP A 628 15.87 27.41 -20.82
CA ASP A 628 14.95 27.21 -21.94
C ASP A 628 13.56 27.82 -21.68
N LEU A 629 13.17 28.07 -20.44
CA LEU A 629 11.79 28.49 -20.10
C LEU A 629 11.36 29.78 -20.80
N GLU A 630 12.22 30.81 -20.81
CA GLU A 630 11.90 32.09 -21.48
C GLU A 630 11.75 31.92 -23.00
N MET A 631 12.57 31.05 -23.61
CA MET A 631 12.48 30.70 -25.02
C MET A 631 11.16 29.97 -25.32
N LEU A 632 10.81 28.96 -24.51
CA LEU A 632 9.55 28.21 -24.66
C LEU A 632 8.33 29.12 -24.44
N HIS A 633 8.40 30.03 -23.46
CA HIS A 633 7.36 31.03 -23.23
C HIS A 633 7.17 31.92 -24.46
N GLU A 634 8.25 32.41 -25.09
CA GLU A 634 8.15 33.15 -26.35
C GLU A 634 7.51 32.30 -27.45
N TRP A 635 7.93 31.04 -27.60
CA TRP A 635 7.41 30.12 -28.60
C TRP A 635 5.90 29.89 -28.48
N PHE A 636 5.39 29.63 -27.28
CA PHE A 636 3.96 29.42 -27.05
C PHE A 636 3.12 30.68 -27.25
N ASN A 637 3.73 31.87 -27.16
CA ASN A 637 3.08 33.16 -27.42
C ASN A 637 3.06 33.56 -28.92
N ARG A 638 3.66 32.78 -29.82
CA ARG A 638 3.60 33.04 -31.28
C ARG A 638 2.20 32.78 -31.84
N GLU A 639 1.79 33.55 -32.86
CA GLU A 639 0.42 33.50 -33.41
C GLU A 639 -0.01 32.10 -33.89
N HIS A 640 0.90 31.32 -34.49
CA HIS A 640 0.60 29.96 -34.94
C HIS A 640 0.51 28.94 -33.79
N ALA A 641 1.23 29.18 -32.69
CA ALA A 641 1.23 28.33 -31.51
C ALA A 641 -0.09 28.45 -30.74
N VAL A 642 -0.53 29.69 -30.50
CA VAL A 642 -1.77 30.01 -29.75
C VAL A 642 -2.98 29.26 -30.29
N LYS A 643 -3.11 29.16 -31.63
CA LYS A 643 -4.25 28.49 -32.30
C LYS A 643 -4.38 27.00 -31.98
N ILE A 644 -3.28 26.33 -31.64
CA ILE A 644 -3.22 24.87 -31.50
C ILE A 644 -2.92 24.44 -30.07
N TRP A 645 -2.01 25.13 -29.38
CA TRP A 645 -1.50 24.73 -28.07
C TRP A 645 -2.23 25.40 -26.91
N GLN A 646 -2.69 26.65 -27.08
CA GLN A 646 -3.38 27.42 -26.03
C GLN A 646 -2.57 27.53 -24.71
N MET A 647 -1.23 27.44 -24.79
CA MET A 647 -0.29 27.55 -23.66
C MET A 647 0.39 28.93 -23.59
N ASN A 648 -0.25 29.98 -24.13
CA ASN A 648 0.21 31.37 -24.00
C ASN A 648 -0.11 31.95 -22.61
N TRP A 649 0.22 31.18 -21.59
CA TRP A 649 0.01 31.48 -20.18
C TRP A 649 1.07 32.46 -19.66
N PRO A 650 0.83 33.11 -18.52
CA PRO A 650 1.89 33.74 -17.73
C PRO A 650 3.09 32.81 -17.50
N ILE A 651 4.29 33.39 -17.43
CA ILE A 651 5.54 32.61 -17.35
C ILE A 651 5.67 31.76 -16.07
N ASP A 652 5.09 32.20 -14.96
CA ASP A 652 5.01 31.48 -13.69
C ASP A 652 4.09 30.25 -13.78
N GLU A 653 2.99 30.35 -14.53
CA GLU A 653 2.12 29.21 -14.83
C GLU A 653 2.83 28.18 -15.72
N LEU A 654 3.56 28.65 -16.76
CA LEU A 654 4.38 27.78 -17.61
C LEU A 654 5.54 27.12 -16.82
N GLU A 655 6.18 27.87 -15.93
CA GLU A 655 7.20 27.34 -15.02
C GLU A 655 6.61 26.22 -14.15
N THR A 656 5.45 26.47 -13.55
CA THR A 656 4.75 25.49 -12.72
C THR A 656 4.42 24.21 -13.50
N TYR A 657 3.97 24.34 -14.75
CA TYR A 657 3.72 23.20 -15.63
C TYR A 657 4.96 22.30 -15.79
N TYR A 658 6.12 22.87 -16.13
CA TYR A 658 7.35 22.09 -16.28
C TYR A 658 7.89 21.56 -14.94
N ARG A 659 7.80 22.33 -13.86
CA ARG A 659 8.23 21.86 -12.52
C ARG A 659 7.40 20.68 -12.02
N LEU A 660 6.16 20.53 -12.49
CA LEU A 660 5.32 19.36 -12.22
C LEU A 660 5.60 18.20 -13.19
N MET A 661 5.77 18.49 -14.49
CA MET A 661 5.98 17.47 -15.51
C MET A 661 7.31 16.75 -15.33
N LEU A 662 8.42 17.48 -15.22
CA LEU A 662 9.77 16.90 -15.30
C LEU A 662 10.08 15.84 -14.23
N PRO A 663 9.61 15.96 -12.97
CA PRO A 663 9.79 14.89 -12.01
C PRO A 663 8.69 13.81 -12.05
N SER A 664 7.62 13.98 -12.84
CA SER A 664 6.49 13.04 -12.90
C SER A 664 6.85 11.70 -13.58
N ASP A 665 5.97 10.72 -13.49
CA ASP A 665 6.04 9.48 -14.28
C ASP A 665 5.22 9.57 -15.58
N GLU A 666 4.66 10.74 -15.90
CA GLU A 666 3.73 10.94 -17.01
C GLU A 666 4.46 11.31 -18.28
N ALA A 667 5.38 12.28 -18.22
CA ALA A 667 6.03 12.82 -19.41
C ALA A 667 7.38 13.50 -19.12
N HIS A 668 8.16 13.71 -20.17
CA HIS A 668 9.37 14.53 -20.14
C HIS A 668 9.50 15.37 -21.41
N SER A 669 10.15 16.53 -21.29
CA SER A 669 10.31 17.49 -22.37
C SER A 669 11.74 17.56 -22.90
N TYR A 670 11.88 17.68 -24.21
CA TYR A 670 13.17 17.72 -24.91
C TYR A 670 13.21 18.88 -25.90
N ILE A 671 14.42 19.42 -26.09
CA ILE A 671 14.70 20.43 -27.11
C ILE A 671 15.42 19.77 -28.28
N ILE A 672 14.88 20.00 -29.47
CA ILE A 672 15.48 19.60 -30.74
C ILE A 672 16.01 20.85 -31.46
N ALA A 673 17.28 20.78 -31.86
CA ALA A 673 17.95 21.83 -32.61
C ALA A 673 18.32 21.37 -34.03
N GLY A 674 18.06 22.24 -35.01
CA GLY A 674 18.45 22.06 -36.42
C GLY A 674 19.63 22.97 -36.74
N ASN A 675 20.76 22.41 -37.17
CA ASN A 675 22.02 23.12 -37.37
C ASN A 675 22.40 23.95 -36.12
N ASP A 676 22.28 23.32 -34.94
CA ASP A 676 22.53 23.90 -33.62
C ASP A 676 21.58 25.07 -33.22
N GLU A 677 20.53 25.34 -34.00
CA GLU A 677 19.45 26.28 -33.66
C GLU A 677 18.26 25.54 -33.01
N PRO A 678 17.90 25.81 -31.72
CA PRO A 678 16.68 25.29 -31.11
C PRO A 678 15.46 25.64 -31.96
N SER A 679 14.71 24.63 -32.38
CA SER A 679 13.63 24.81 -33.36
C SER A 679 12.40 23.95 -33.10
N CYS A 680 12.50 22.97 -32.22
CA CYS A 680 11.40 22.09 -31.89
C CYS A 680 11.46 21.70 -30.41
N ASN A 681 10.30 21.61 -29.79
CA ASN A 681 10.12 21.02 -28.48
C ASN A 681 9.29 19.75 -28.66
N ILE A 682 9.68 18.68 -27.98
CA ILE A 682 8.86 17.46 -27.91
C ILE A 682 8.60 17.11 -26.46
N GLU A 683 7.40 16.60 -26.19
CA GLU A 683 7.02 16.08 -24.89
C GLU A 683 6.70 14.60 -25.10
N VAL A 684 7.58 13.73 -24.63
CA VAL A 684 7.37 12.28 -24.67
C VAL A 684 6.56 11.90 -23.44
N TYR A 685 5.43 11.25 -23.62
CA TYR A 685 4.55 10.83 -22.53
C TYR A 685 4.34 9.32 -22.52
N TRP A 686 4.12 8.77 -21.33
CA TRP A 686 3.77 7.37 -21.15
C TRP A 686 2.24 7.21 -21.16
N ALA A 687 1.70 6.59 -22.20
CA ALA A 687 0.25 6.64 -22.47
C ALA A 687 -0.59 5.97 -21.37
N SER A 688 -0.03 5.02 -20.62
CA SER A 688 -0.70 4.39 -19.48
C SER A 688 -0.92 5.36 -18.31
N ARG A 689 -0.17 6.46 -18.24
CA ARG A 689 -0.31 7.53 -17.22
C ARG A 689 -0.96 8.80 -17.76
N ASP A 690 -1.12 8.91 -19.08
CA ASP A 690 -1.76 10.04 -19.73
C ASP A 690 -3.28 9.84 -19.94
N ILE A 691 -4.03 10.94 -20.00
CA ILE A 691 -5.49 10.94 -20.24
C ILE A 691 -5.87 10.27 -21.57
N VAL A 692 -5.00 10.26 -22.58
CA VAL A 692 -5.25 9.58 -23.86
C VAL A 692 -5.52 8.09 -23.67
N GLY A 693 -4.95 7.48 -22.62
CA GLY A 693 -5.18 6.08 -22.28
C GLY A 693 -6.63 5.76 -21.90
N ASP A 694 -7.48 6.76 -21.62
CA ASP A 694 -8.90 6.55 -21.31
C ASP A 694 -9.75 6.32 -22.58
N TYR A 695 -9.18 6.51 -23.78
CA TYR A 695 -9.91 6.53 -25.05
C TYR A 695 -9.69 5.28 -25.91
N TYR A 696 -8.84 4.35 -25.48
CA TYR A 696 -8.56 3.07 -26.13
C TYR A 696 -7.97 2.06 -25.13
N ASP A 697 -7.85 0.79 -25.52
CA ASP A 697 -7.22 -0.24 -24.71
C ASP A 697 -5.69 -0.02 -24.66
N VAL A 698 -5.26 0.82 -23.73
CA VAL A 698 -3.85 1.22 -23.57
C VAL A 698 -3.01 0.10 -22.99
N LEU A 699 -1.82 -0.11 -23.57
CA LEU A 699 -0.82 -1.03 -23.06
C LEU A 699 0.29 -0.25 -22.34
N PRO A 700 0.94 -0.85 -21.32
CA PRO A 700 2.07 -0.22 -20.63
C PRO A 700 3.31 -0.04 -21.53
N THR A 701 3.34 -0.64 -22.72
CA THR A 701 4.37 -0.42 -23.74
C THR A 701 4.09 0.79 -24.65
N ASP A 702 2.95 1.47 -24.47
CA ASP A 702 2.51 2.56 -25.34
C ASP A 702 3.10 3.89 -24.87
N TYR A 703 3.81 4.56 -25.78
CA TYR A 703 4.37 5.90 -25.56
C TYR A 703 3.84 6.86 -26.60
N GLY A 704 3.64 8.12 -26.25
CA GLY A 704 3.23 9.12 -27.21
C GLY A 704 4.13 10.34 -27.17
N THR A 705 3.88 11.24 -28.12
CA THR A 705 4.66 12.48 -28.25
C THR A 705 3.77 13.64 -28.64
N HIS A 706 3.90 14.76 -27.93
CA HIS A 706 3.54 16.07 -28.46
C HIS A 706 4.75 16.69 -29.14
N GLN A 707 4.54 17.34 -30.30
CA GLN A 707 5.62 17.94 -31.08
C GLN A 707 5.27 19.37 -31.44
N PHE A 708 6.00 20.31 -30.85
CA PHE A 708 5.94 21.73 -31.15
C PHE A 708 7.07 22.12 -32.11
N ILE A 709 6.75 22.89 -33.16
CA ILE A 709 7.73 23.47 -34.09
C ILE A 709 7.68 24.99 -33.99
N ALA A 710 8.81 25.62 -33.67
CA ALA A 710 8.90 27.07 -33.51
C ALA A 710 9.03 27.83 -34.84
N PRO A 711 9.90 27.42 -35.78
CA PRO A 711 10.05 28.14 -37.05
C PRO A 711 8.88 27.86 -38.00
N THR A 712 8.42 28.91 -38.66
CA THR A 712 7.42 28.83 -39.74
C THR A 712 8.04 28.95 -41.13
N ASP A 713 9.35 29.25 -41.24
CA ASP A 713 10.06 29.34 -42.51
C ASP A 713 10.34 27.94 -43.10
N PRO A 714 9.67 27.55 -44.19
CA PRO A 714 9.87 26.24 -44.81
C PRO A 714 11.28 26.06 -45.39
N LYS A 715 12.04 27.14 -45.64
CA LYS A 715 13.42 27.05 -46.17
C LYS A 715 14.38 26.40 -45.21
N LYS A 716 14.09 26.40 -43.91
CA LYS A 716 14.91 25.73 -42.89
C LYS A 716 14.90 24.21 -43.02
N LYS A 717 13.82 23.62 -43.58
CA LYS A 717 13.65 22.17 -43.75
C LYS A 717 13.77 21.33 -42.46
N PHE A 718 13.68 21.93 -41.27
CA PHE A 718 13.88 21.23 -40.00
C PHE A 718 12.75 20.26 -39.63
N VAL A 719 11.50 20.54 -40.04
CA VAL A 719 10.29 19.82 -39.57
C VAL A 719 10.39 18.29 -39.75
N SER A 720 10.57 17.83 -40.97
CA SER A 720 10.57 16.39 -41.27
C SER A 720 11.76 15.65 -40.65
N PRO A 721 13.02 16.16 -40.74
CA PRO A 721 14.15 15.62 -40.00
C PRO A 721 13.95 15.56 -38.48
N SER A 722 13.35 16.58 -37.86
CA SER A 722 13.05 16.60 -36.43
C SER A 722 12.01 15.54 -36.05
N THR A 723 10.91 15.43 -36.81
CA THR A 723 9.90 14.38 -36.57
C THR A 723 10.47 12.98 -36.75
N GLN A 724 11.32 12.76 -37.77
CA GLN A 724 11.96 11.46 -37.96
C GLN A 724 12.91 11.12 -36.81
N SER A 725 13.72 12.10 -36.36
CA SER A 725 14.64 11.93 -35.22
C SER A 725 13.92 11.65 -33.90
N MET A 726 12.76 12.27 -33.67
CA MET A 726 11.89 11.97 -32.53
C MET A 726 11.42 10.51 -32.55
N VAL A 727 10.92 10.02 -33.69
CA VAL A 727 10.45 8.64 -33.83
C VAL A 727 11.61 7.65 -33.69
N ASP A 728 12.79 7.96 -34.24
CA ASP A 728 14.01 7.16 -34.06
C ASP A 728 14.35 7.01 -32.58
N TYR A 729 14.33 8.10 -31.82
CA TYR A 729 14.69 8.10 -30.40
C TYR A 729 13.72 7.27 -29.55
N VAL A 730 12.42 7.43 -29.79
CA VAL A 730 11.39 6.70 -29.04
C VAL A 730 11.46 5.20 -29.36
N PHE A 731 11.56 4.80 -30.64
CA PHE A 731 11.65 3.37 -30.99
C PHE A 731 13.02 2.72 -30.72
N ALA A 732 14.06 3.50 -30.46
CA ALA A 732 15.33 2.96 -29.97
C ALA A 732 15.20 2.33 -28.58
N GLN A 733 14.14 2.62 -27.83
CA GLN A 733 13.91 2.03 -26.52
C GLN A 733 13.22 0.67 -26.62
N PRO A 734 13.74 -0.40 -26.00
CA PRO A 734 13.15 -1.74 -26.11
C PRO A 734 11.75 -1.83 -25.49
N GLN A 735 11.42 -0.97 -24.52
CA GLN A 735 10.13 -0.97 -23.82
C GLN A 735 8.95 -0.50 -24.68
N VAL A 736 9.22 0.21 -25.78
CA VAL A 736 8.18 0.86 -26.60
C VAL A 736 7.59 -0.11 -27.61
N GLY A 737 6.34 -0.51 -27.44
CA GLY A 737 5.59 -1.34 -28.39
C GLY A 737 5.09 -0.51 -29.58
N LYS A 738 4.32 0.54 -29.31
CA LYS A 738 3.84 1.49 -30.32
C LYS A 738 3.92 2.93 -29.85
N MET A 739 4.00 3.83 -30.83
CA MET A 739 3.82 5.27 -30.61
C MET A 739 2.36 5.68 -30.79
N VAL A 740 1.88 6.55 -29.91
CA VAL A 740 0.52 7.08 -29.87
C VAL A 740 0.56 8.58 -30.17
N GLY A 741 -0.46 9.08 -30.85
CA GLY A 741 -0.64 10.52 -30.99
C GLY A 741 -2.08 10.93 -31.22
N GLU A 742 -2.45 12.05 -30.64
CA GLU A 742 -3.81 12.57 -30.55
C GLU A 742 -3.87 14.04 -31.00
N GLY A 743 -3.56 14.25 -32.28
CA GLY A 743 -3.53 15.59 -32.88
C GLY A 743 -4.95 16.11 -33.18
N SER A 744 -5.18 17.43 -33.05
CA SER A 744 -6.46 18.04 -33.43
C SER A 744 -6.86 17.68 -34.86
N VAL A 745 -8.15 17.40 -35.07
CA VAL A 745 -8.72 17.14 -36.40
C VAL A 745 -8.56 18.32 -37.36
N ASP A 746 -8.38 19.53 -36.83
CA ASP A 746 -8.22 20.75 -37.62
C ASP A 746 -6.78 20.94 -38.16
N SER A 747 -5.83 20.10 -37.74
CA SER A 747 -4.41 20.23 -38.11
C SER A 747 -4.01 19.31 -39.27
N LEU A 748 -4.38 19.68 -40.50
CA LEU A 748 -4.00 18.92 -41.71
C LEU A 748 -2.48 18.76 -41.85
N ALA A 749 -1.70 19.80 -41.52
CA ALA A 749 -0.24 19.75 -41.58
C ALA A 749 0.36 18.70 -40.62
N SER A 750 -0.17 18.61 -39.40
CA SER A 750 0.24 17.59 -38.43
C SER A 750 -0.11 16.18 -38.92
N MET A 751 -1.31 15.99 -39.48
CA MET A 751 -1.72 14.71 -40.07
C MET A 751 -0.78 14.26 -41.19
N MET A 752 -0.46 15.16 -42.13
CA MET A 752 0.42 14.85 -43.26
C MET A 752 1.84 14.48 -42.78
N ASN A 753 2.38 15.20 -41.80
CA ASN A 753 3.71 14.92 -41.26
C ASN A 753 3.75 13.58 -40.50
N LYS A 754 2.72 13.28 -39.70
CA LYS A 754 2.59 11.98 -39.00
C LYS A 754 2.47 10.81 -39.99
N ALA A 755 1.66 10.94 -41.04
CA ALA A 755 1.56 9.93 -42.10
C ALA A 755 2.90 9.74 -42.83
N HIS A 756 3.70 10.80 -42.99
CA HIS A 756 5.03 10.71 -43.57
C HIS A 756 5.97 9.81 -42.75
N VAL A 757 5.86 9.79 -41.43
CA VAL A 757 6.67 8.92 -40.56
C VAL A 757 5.97 7.62 -40.13
N GLY A 758 4.89 7.23 -40.81
CA GLY A 758 4.29 5.89 -40.66
C GLY A 758 3.09 5.79 -39.72
N PHE A 759 2.64 6.90 -39.11
CA PHE A 759 1.40 6.89 -38.32
C PHE A 759 0.18 6.65 -39.21
N LYS A 760 -0.78 5.89 -38.68
CA LYS A 760 -2.11 5.67 -39.28
C LYS A 760 -3.19 6.15 -38.31
N VAL A 761 -4.24 6.76 -38.85
CA VAL A 761 -5.41 7.16 -38.05
C VAL A 761 -6.20 5.91 -37.71
N GLU A 762 -6.49 5.72 -36.43
CA GLU A 762 -7.33 4.64 -35.92
C GLU A 762 -8.80 5.09 -35.88
N LYS A 763 -9.07 6.15 -35.11
CA LYS A 763 -10.40 6.74 -34.95
C LYS A 763 -10.32 8.19 -34.49
N VAL A 764 -11.45 8.89 -34.55
CA VAL A 764 -11.59 10.23 -33.93
C VAL A 764 -12.07 10.06 -32.50
N ILE A 765 -11.45 10.75 -31.55
CA ILE A 765 -11.81 10.76 -30.13
C ILE A 765 -12.21 12.18 -29.70
N GLU A 766 -13.12 12.26 -28.73
CA GLU A 766 -13.59 13.53 -28.15
C GLU A 766 -13.02 13.68 -26.73
N MET A 767 -12.01 14.52 -26.60
CA MET A 767 -11.32 14.83 -25.35
C MET A 767 -11.90 16.11 -24.74
N PRO A 768 -11.71 16.38 -23.43
CA PRO A 768 -12.38 17.50 -22.75
C PRO A 768 -12.10 18.88 -23.37
N HIS A 769 -10.95 19.02 -24.03
CA HIS A 769 -10.45 20.26 -24.60
C HIS A 769 -10.27 20.22 -26.12
N LYS A 770 -10.46 19.07 -26.79
CA LYS A 770 -10.27 18.95 -28.25
C LYS A 770 -10.96 17.73 -28.86
N LYS A 771 -11.29 17.84 -30.15
CA LYS A 771 -11.58 16.68 -31.01
C LYS A 771 -10.29 16.27 -31.72
N ALA A 772 -9.85 15.03 -31.52
CA ALA A 772 -8.52 14.58 -31.95
C ALA A 772 -8.60 13.32 -32.83
N ASN A 773 -7.69 13.23 -33.81
CA ASN A 773 -7.39 11.99 -34.52
C ASN A 773 -6.45 11.16 -33.63
N LEU A 774 -6.94 10.03 -33.11
CA LEU A 774 -6.12 9.03 -32.45
C LEU A 774 -5.37 8.23 -33.52
N ASN A 775 -4.06 8.29 -33.46
CA ASN A 775 -3.17 7.69 -34.45
C ASN A 775 -2.16 6.77 -33.76
N PHE A 776 -1.84 5.66 -34.43
CA PHE A 776 -0.80 4.74 -33.98
C PHE A 776 0.32 4.65 -35.02
N CYS A 777 1.54 4.48 -34.52
CA CYS A 777 2.68 4.03 -35.32
C CYS A 777 3.28 2.82 -34.62
N TYR A 778 3.27 1.67 -35.28
CA TYR A 778 4.00 0.50 -34.80
C TYR A 778 5.44 0.59 -35.28
N ARG A 779 6.36 0.08 -34.46
CA ARG A 779 7.79 0.02 -34.73
C ARG A 779 8.08 -0.63 -36.09
N GLU A 780 7.36 -1.69 -36.42
CA GLU A 780 7.45 -2.42 -37.68
C GLU A 780 7.07 -1.55 -38.88
N TRP A 781 6.01 -0.75 -38.76
CA TRP A 781 5.55 0.15 -39.83
C TRP A 781 6.59 1.23 -40.12
N TYR A 782 7.20 1.77 -39.07
CA TYR A 782 8.25 2.75 -39.19
C TYR A 782 9.49 2.17 -39.89
N TRP A 783 9.94 0.98 -39.47
CA TRP A 783 11.11 0.33 -40.03
C TRP A 783 10.90 -0.28 -41.41
N GLU A 784 9.68 -0.62 -41.80
CA GLU A 784 9.37 -0.97 -43.19
C GLU A 784 9.61 0.23 -44.11
N LYS A 785 9.23 1.43 -43.65
CA LYS A 785 9.40 2.68 -44.40
C LYS A 785 10.84 3.21 -44.35
N PHE A 786 11.54 3.02 -43.23
CA PHE A 786 12.92 3.46 -43.02
C PHE A 786 13.79 2.30 -42.46
N PRO A 787 14.14 1.29 -43.27
CA PRO A 787 14.88 0.11 -42.80
C PRO A 787 16.24 0.43 -42.19
N GLN A 788 16.90 1.49 -42.68
CA GLN A 788 18.18 1.98 -42.17
C GLN A 788 18.11 2.53 -40.75
N ASN A 789 16.92 2.77 -40.20
CA ASN A 789 16.72 3.31 -38.86
C ASN A 789 16.53 2.24 -37.77
N LYS A 790 16.69 0.94 -38.10
CA LYS A 790 16.60 -0.15 -37.11
C LYS A 790 17.70 -0.13 -36.05
N GLU A 791 18.89 0.35 -36.43
CA GLU A 791 20.10 0.32 -35.59
C GLU A 791 20.57 1.74 -35.22
N VAL A 792 19.64 2.69 -35.09
CA VAL A 792 19.99 4.06 -34.69
C VAL A 792 20.64 4.03 -33.30
N GLN A 793 21.91 4.40 -33.25
CA GLN A 793 22.66 4.46 -32.00
C GLN A 793 22.37 5.78 -31.29
N ILE A 794 21.92 5.68 -30.04
CA ILE A 794 21.88 6.82 -29.13
C ILE A 794 23.29 6.98 -28.55
N THR A 795 23.89 8.14 -28.77
CA THR A 795 25.32 8.38 -28.50
C THR A 795 25.68 8.44 -27.01
N THR A 796 24.69 8.62 -26.14
CA THR A 796 24.88 8.67 -24.69
C THR A 796 23.70 8.03 -23.98
N ASN A 797 23.95 7.05 -23.11
CA ASN A 797 22.95 6.62 -22.13
C ASN A 797 22.82 7.72 -21.09
N ILE A 798 21.64 8.36 -21.02
CA ILE A 798 21.37 9.45 -20.08
C ILE A 798 20.62 8.93 -18.85
N THR A 799 20.71 7.64 -18.54
CA THR A 799 20.29 7.08 -17.25
C THR A 799 21.51 6.87 -16.34
N LYS A 800 21.37 6.92 -15.01
CA LYS A 800 22.48 6.63 -14.08
C LYS A 800 22.50 5.14 -13.75
N ASN A 801 23.65 4.51 -14.04
CA ASN A 801 24.32 3.32 -13.46
C ASN A 801 23.48 2.12 -12.98
N ASP A 802 23.80 0.94 -13.55
CA ASP A 802 23.49 -0.42 -13.06
C ASP A 802 23.65 -0.61 -11.53
#